data_AF-Q7Q0P1-F1
#
_entry.id   AF-Q7Q0P1-F1
#
_cell.length_a   1.000
_cell.length_b   1.000
_cell.length_c   1.000
_cell.angle_alpha   90.00
_cell.angle_beta   90.00
_cell.angle_gamma   90.00
#
_symmetry.space_group_name_H-M   'P 1'
#
loop_
_entity.id
_entity.type
_entity.pdbx_description
1 polymer ?
#
loop_
_entity_poly.entity_id
_entity_poly.type
_entity_poly.pdbx_seq_one_letter_code
_entity_poly.pdbx_strand_id
1 'polypeptide(L)'
;NVAVFVAFGDAFRVGTEETFDFSNVVHVGNGKNATVPFGYQTHATVIVGSVWGDDESKLLKIQVQNPSLVSIPDGKVGTMIGAESPFYAWWNLGQIKEVYFEASDALPVRNFKKGICALFQYQLLDGTYSEVDPSGECETKYISHSSTRYHKSKGNCHYDAKRMQRSEYGLRSNLKTSRSTDFTVSTDGALQKIKSQDYVKYLLNAQDRFGPYYESIMQMNVQGSTQKTSTQEGSDIDGIVKKLSLEKETLLTEEYKSSCKDNNCDNIISVFKQLKHSLTNDNVGKEASATAMVDMVRAARKATKEDLVRIIKAKSSNDMKGQIVDILGAAQTMASHQAAKSELLSSSDDENMFLAERYLQALAIGTRPKKEIVADLLEMALKEHMNVKFYDSLIQCLAAVTRRYAQLEGNSYETEVVKKVVNFLEEKIDECSREDCKLKFIRGLQNLKCPRTADRLIKLAQESTKAVSVAAMKALRSFSVYLWNDEFRAKFEDIFFQVSKRYDSSARTLALDILLDLKPDQDELSHLVQFLKSKDKAYELKQYLLQKLRMAAAQCSEFGAMLKNIIEKDGLLNNYNILAPKGLSTALSRKFSTAPSFNASLTSLQEMSGGVLKRGIVDLTLDVSDEKMSLFTLGLYAGGMSSFVSSNDEEQITDNNEEEDTTAGMELSVQGVVMRPLEFFNGKGELMGHVWSGTASEPTPAYQAITLLQDNEERFASHNGVTLALSSTGAISIDLNGQVTMSLWGRNAHSKVEQNTGISMTSRLSFDTSFASVDVRFSSVQAPQLHLSSALDFSGDPALCMQLVQPKSTLKHRFVGTIDLIGTKHQASRKTTKTFKLNGLTHSLNRKNNDMCNLISKS
;
A
#
# COMPACT_ATOMS: atom_id res chain seq x y z
N ASN A 1 -4.24 -61.51 -20.55
CA ASN A 1 -4.70 -60.14 -20.24
C ASN A 1 -3.52 -59.31 -19.76
N VAL A 2 -2.73 -58.81 -20.70
CA VAL A 2 -1.61 -57.89 -20.45
C VAL A 2 -1.92 -56.66 -21.31
N ALA A 3 -2.59 -55.68 -20.72
CA ALA A 3 -2.82 -54.37 -21.33
C ALA A 3 -1.73 -53.43 -20.80
N VAL A 4 -0.57 -53.43 -21.47
CA VAL A 4 0.41 -52.36 -21.33
C VAL A 4 -0.15 -51.18 -22.14
N PHE A 5 -0.76 -50.22 -21.45
CA PHE A 5 -1.14 -48.95 -22.06
C PHE A 5 0.16 -48.17 -22.34
N VAL A 6 0.62 -48.15 -23.59
CA VAL A 6 1.58 -47.14 -24.06
C VAL A 6 0.81 -45.83 -24.11
N ALA A 7 0.94 -45.01 -23.07
CA ALA A 7 0.03 -43.90 -22.80
C ALA A 7 -0.03 -42.84 -23.92
N PHE A 8 0.96 -42.77 -24.83
CA PHE A 8 1.07 -41.75 -25.88
C PHE A 8 1.04 -42.27 -27.34
N GLY A 9 0.82 -43.58 -27.56
CA GLY A 9 0.59 -44.17 -28.89
C GLY A 9 1.46 -43.60 -30.03
N ASP A 10 0.80 -43.09 -31.06
CA ASP A 10 1.39 -42.55 -32.31
C ASP A 10 1.76 -41.07 -32.26
N ALA A 11 1.77 -40.42 -31.10
CA ALA A 11 2.14 -39.00 -31.00
C ALA A 11 3.56 -38.76 -31.55
N PHE A 12 3.69 -37.90 -32.57
CA PHE A 12 4.99 -37.51 -33.18
C PHE A 12 5.85 -38.72 -33.63
N ARG A 13 5.32 -39.62 -34.47
CA ARG A 13 6.07 -40.76 -35.03
C ARG A 13 7.41 -40.31 -35.63
N VAL A 14 8.50 -41.02 -35.30
CA VAL A 14 9.85 -40.69 -35.78
C VAL A 14 9.91 -40.75 -37.31
N GLY A 15 10.56 -39.77 -37.93
CA GLY A 15 10.63 -39.64 -39.39
C GLY A 15 9.35 -39.07 -40.01
N THR A 16 8.43 -38.55 -39.20
CA THR A 16 7.24 -37.86 -39.70
C THR A 16 7.17 -36.41 -39.24
N GLU A 17 6.46 -35.59 -40.00
CA GLU A 17 6.14 -34.20 -39.67
C GLU A 17 4.66 -33.91 -39.80
N GLU A 18 4.18 -33.05 -38.90
CA GLU A 18 2.81 -32.59 -38.82
C GLU A 18 2.77 -31.08 -38.91
N THR A 19 1.76 -30.56 -39.60
CA THR A 19 1.56 -29.14 -39.80
C THR A 19 0.39 -28.68 -38.94
N PHE A 20 0.56 -27.57 -38.23
CA PHE A 20 -0.46 -27.00 -37.37
C PHE A 20 -0.74 -25.54 -37.73
N ASP A 21 -2.03 -25.19 -37.73
CA ASP A 21 -2.49 -23.81 -37.73
C ASP A 21 -2.34 -23.25 -36.31
N PHE A 22 -1.55 -22.20 -36.12
CA PHE A 22 -1.33 -21.57 -34.82
C PHE A 22 -1.89 -20.15 -34.79
N SER A 23 -2.55 -19.81 -33.69
CA SER A 23 -2.92 -18.44 -33.37
C SER A 23 -2.70 -18.13 -31.89
N ASN A 24 -2.28 -16.91 -31.59
CA ASN A 24 -2.28 -16.37 -30.23
C ASN A 24 -2.97 -15.01 -30.22
N VAL A 25 -4.10 -14.92 -29.53
CA VAL A 25 -4.85 -13.69 -29.34
C VAL A 25 -4.54 -13.15 -27.96
N VAL A 26 -3.97 -11.95 -27.90
CA VAL A 26 -3.69 -11.24 -26.65
C VAL A 26 -4.67 -10.11 -26.50
N HIS A 27 -5.38 -10.07 -25.38
CA HIS A 27 -6.29 -8.99 -25.00
C HIS A 27 -5.81 -8.32 -23.72
N VAL A 28 -5.93 -7.00 -23.70
CA VAL A 28 -5.64 -6.18 -22.52
C VAL A 28 -6.73 -5.13 -22.33
N GLY A 29 -7.00 -4.79 -21.08
CA GLY A 29 -8.02 -3.79 -20.81
C GLY A 29 -8.23 -3.48 -19.33
N ASN A 30 -9.44 -3.03 -19.01
CA ASN A 30 -9.85 -2.70 -17.65
C ASN A 30 -10.58 -3.90 -17.02
N GLY A 31 -10.22 -4.27 -15.79
CA GLY A 31 -10.81 -5.40 -15.05
C GLY A 31 -12.35 -5.39 -14.91
N LYS A 32 -13.02 -4.25 -15.18
CA LYS A 32 -14.50 -4.13 -15.22
C LYS A 32 -15.14 -4.35 -16.61
N ASN A 33 -14.46 -3.99 -17.70
CA ASN A 33 -15.05 -3.94 -19.04
C ASN A 33 -14.12 -4.67 -20.04
N ALA A 34 -14.18 -6.01 -20.04
CA ALA A 34 -13.57 -6.84 -21.09
C ALA A 34 -14.34 -6.78 -22.43
N THR A 35 -15.43 -6.02 -22.50
CA THR A 35 -16.41 -6.07 -23.60
C THR A 35 -15.95 -5.46 -24.92
N VAL A 36 -14.81 -4.75 -24.93
CA VAL A 36 -14.28 -4.17 -26.17
C VAL A 36 -12.83 -4.64 -26.33
N PRO A 37 -12.55 -5.49 -27.34
CA PRO A 37 -11.25 -6.11 -27.50
C PRO A 37 -10.21 -5.06 -27.89
N PHE A 38 -9.06 -5.11 -27.23
CA PHE A 38 -7.90 -4.27 -27.51
C PHE A 38 -6.65 -5.09 -27.23
N GLY A 39 -5.71 -5.14 -28.17
CA GLY A 39 -4.64 -6.12 -28.14
C GLY A 39 -4.04 -6.40 -29.51
N TYR A 40 -3.51 -7.60 -29.68
CA TYR A 40 -3.01 -8.06 -30.97
C TYR A 40 -3.29 -9.56 -31.14
N GLN A 41 -3.23 -10.00 -32.39
CA GLN A 41 -3.32 -11.40 -32.77
C GLN A 41 -2.09 -11.76 -33.59
N THR A 42 -1.43 -12.86 -33.24
CA THR A 42 -0.47 -13.51 -34.10
C THR A 42 -1.08 -14.75 -34.73
N HIS A 43 -0.73 -15.01 -35.99
CA HIS A 43 -1.11 -16.21 -36.72
C HIS A 43 0.10 -16.74 -37.46
N ALA A 44 0.31 -18.05 -37.45
CA ALA A 44 1.42 -18.70 -38.14
C ALA A 44 1.10 -20.16 -38.45
N THR A 45 1.87 -20.75 -39.35
CA THR A 45 1.91 -22.21 -39.53
C THR A 45 3.06 -22.77 -38.71
N VAL A 46 2.82 -23.80 -37.90
CA VAL A 46 3.86 -24.47 -37.09
C VAL A 46 4.05 -25.88 -37.62
N ILE A 47 5.24 -26.19 -38.10
CA ILE A 47 5.61 -27.53 -38.56
C ILE A 47 6.40 -28.22 -37.43
N VAL A 48 5.99 -29.42 -37.07
CA VAL A 48 6.61 -30.23 -36.02
C VAL A 48 7.03 -31.56 -36.61
N GLY A 49 8.32 -31.78 -36.73
CA GLY A 49 8.91 -33.04 -37.20
C GLY A 49 9.59 -33.81 -36.08
N SER A 50 9.38 -35.11 -35.98
CA SER A 50 10.14 -35.98 -35.07
C SER A 50 11.40 -36.48 -35.76
N VAL A 51 12.54 -35.87 -35.46
CA VAL A 51 13.79 -36.06 -36.24
C VAL A 51 14.72 -37.11 -35.65
N TRP A 52 14.53 -37.50 -34.39
CA TRP A 52 15.33 -38.53 -33.72
C TRP A 52 14.58 -39.04 -32.49
N GLY A 53 14.82 -40.28 -32.09
CA GLY A 53 14.27 -40.85 -30.85
C GLY A 53 13.64 -42.22 -31.04
N ASP A 54 12.91 -42.65 -30.01
CA ASP A 54 12.13 -43.88 -29.95
C ASP A 54 10.66 -43.56 -29.60
N ASP A 55 9.89 -44.54 -29.13
CA ASP A 55 8.48 -44.36 -28.78
C ASP A 55 8.27 -43.48 -27.54
N GLU A 56 9.24 -43.43 -26.62
CA GLU A 56 9.14 -42.71 -25.34
C GLU A 56 9.83 -41.33 -25.39
N SER A 57 11.02 -41.27 -25.99
CA SER A 57 11.91 -40.12 -26.00
C SER A 57 12.21 -39.66 -27.42
N LYS A 58 11.78 -38.45 -27.75
CA LYS A 58 11.79 -37.88 -29.11
C LYS A 58 12.43 -36.49 -29.12
N LEU A 59 13.17 -36.19 -30.19
CA LEU A 59 13.66 -34.86 -30.50
C LEU A 59 12.75 -34.25 -31.58
N LEU A 60 11.96 -33.27 -31.17
CA LEU A 60 11.05 -32.55 -32.04
C LEU A 60 11.80 -31.37 -32.67
N LYS A 61 11.78 -31.27 -34.00
CA LYS A 61 12.16 -30.07 -34.76
C LYS A 61 10.89 -29.25 -35.01
N ILE A 62 10.85 -28.04 -34.48
CA ILE A 62 9.71 -27.14 -34.58
C ILE A 62 10.11 -25.93 -35.42
N GLN A 63 9.30 -25.59 -36.43
CA GLN A 63 9.54 -24.44 -37.29
C GLN A 63 8.26 -23.63 -37.46
N VAL A 64 8.37 -22.31 -37.25
CA VAL A 64 7.28 -21.36 -37.50
C VAL A 64 7.42 -20.83 -38.93
N GLN A 65 6.34 -20.83 -39.69
CA GLN A 65 6.29 -20.32 -41.06
C GLN A 65 5.19 -19.28 -41.23
N ASN A 66 5.46 -18.29 -42.07
CA ASN A 66 4.54 -17.20 -42.43
C ASN A 66 3.91 -16.50 -41.20
N PRO A 67 4.69 -16.10 -40.18
CA PRO A 67 4.14 -15.44 -39.01
C PRO A 67 3.58 -14.07 -39.39
N SER A 68 2.30 -13.86 -39.09
CA SER A 68 1.60 -12.60 -39.27
C SER A 68 1.18 -12.01 -37.92
N LEU A 69 1.17 -10.69 -37.82
CA LEU A 69 0.78 -9.94 -36.64
C LEU A 69 -0.26 -8.89 -37.04
N VAL A 70 -1.38 -8.85 -36.32
CA VAL A 70 -2.46 -7.91 -36.56
C VAL A 70 -2.87 -7.24 -35.25
N SER A 71 -3.00 -5.91 -35.25
CA SER A 71 -3.49 -5.17 -34.09
C SER A 71 -5.03 -5.19 -33.99
N ILE A 72 -5.55 -5.10 -32.77
CA ILE A 72 -6.99 -5.14 -32.47
C ILE A 72 -7.38 -3.81 -31.78
N PRO A 73 -8.43 -3.10 -32.25
CA PRO A 73 -9.43 -3.52 -33.25
C PRO A 73 -9.19 -3.02 -34.70
N ASP A 74 -8.12 -2.28 -34.94
CA ASP A 74 -7.88 -1.54 -36.19
C ASP A 74 -7.34 -2.40 -37.35
N GLY A 75 -6.92 -3.64 -37.10
CA GLY A 75 -6.58 -4.61 -38.14
C GLY A 75 -5.29 -4.29 -38.90
N LYS A 76 -4.38 -3.49 -38.33
CA LYS A 76 -3.11 -3.13 -38.98
C LYS A 76 -2.11 -4.26 -38.86
N VAL A 77 -1.41 -4.53 -39.96
CA VAL A 77 -0.44 -5.61 -40.08
C VAL A 77 0.93 -5.12 -39.62
N GLY A 78 1.58 -5.88 -38.73
CA GLY A 78 2.95 -5.70 -38.30
C GLY A 78 3.87 -6.84 -38.80
N THR A 79 5.14 -6.78 -38.42
CA THR A 79 6.15 -7.75 -38.87
C THR A 79 6.74 -8.52 -37.69
N MET A 80 6.93 -9.83 -37.87
CA MET A 80 7.57 -10.73 -36.92
C MET A 80 8.95 -11.14 -37.45
N ILE A 81 10.03 -10.53 -36.95
CA ILE A 81 11.39 -10.81 -37.43
C ILE A 81 12.02 -11.93 -36.59
N GLY A 82 12.65 -12.91 -37.26
CA GLY A 82 13.47 -13.95 -36.61
C GLY A 82 12.70 -15.13 -36.03
N ALA A 83 11.36 -15.14 -36.09
CA ALA A 83 10.57 -16.25 -35.57
C ALA A 83 10.68 -17.54 -36.41
N GLU A 84 11.13 -17.44 -37.67
CA GLU A 84 11.10 -18.53 -38.66
C GLU A 84 12.25 -19.53 -38.54
N SER A 85 13.32 -19.20 -37.80
CA SER A 85 14.42 -20.13 -37.54
C SER A 85 13.91 -21.37 -36.78
N PRO A 86 14.32 -22.59 -37.18
CA PRO A 86 13.90 -23.80 -36.50
C PRO A 86 14.48 -23.85 -35.08
N PHE A 87 13.77 -24.56 -34.20
CA PHE A 87 14.25 -24.87 -32.85
C PHE A 87 13.88 -26.31 -32.51
N TYR A 88 14.52 -26.86 -31.47
CA TYR A 88 14.35 -28.26 -31.11
C TYR A 88 13.90 -28.41 -29.67
N ALA A 89 13.15 -29.47 -29.39
CA ALA A 89 12.67 -29.78 -28.05
C ALA A 89 12.82 -31.28 -27.76
N TRP A 90 13.38 -31.60 -26.61
CA TRP A 90 13.42 -32.97 -26.12
C TRP A 90 12.11 -33.29 -25.41
N TRP A 91 11.28 -34.08 -26.08
CA TRP A 91 9.99 -34.55 -25.61
C TRP A 91 10.13 -35.97 -25.08
N ASN A 92 9.71 -36.22 -23.83
CA ASN A 92 9.75 -37.52 -23.20
C ASN A 92 8.42 -37.78 -22.48
N LEU A 93 7.64 -38.73 -23.01
CA LEU A 93 6.34 -39.14 -22.45
C LEU A 93 5.45 -37.96 -22.03
N GLY A 94 5.28 -37.01 -22.96
CA GLY A 94 4.43 -35.82 -22.73
C GLY A 94 5.09 -34.67 -22.00
N GLN A 95 6.35 -34.81 -21.55
CA GLN A 95 7.11 -33.74 -20.88
C GLN A 95 8.20 -33.17 -21.78
N ILE A 96 8.36 -31.85 -21.79
CA ILE A 96 9.52 -31.20 -22.42
C ILE A 96 10.62 -31.10 -21.37
N LYS A 97 11.73 -31.80 -21.60
CA LYS A 97 12.88 -31.76 -20.69
C LYS A 97 13.77 -30.56 -20.96
N GLU A 98 14.05 -30.31 -22.24
CA GLU A 98 15.01 -29.29 -22.69
C GLU A 98 14.57 -28.70 -24.03
N VAL A 99 15.02 -27.47 -24.30
CA VAL A 99 14.82 -26.79 -25.58
C VAL A 99 16.16 -26.30 -26.12
N TYR A 100 16.30 -26.30 -27.44
CA TYR A 100 17.54 -25.97 -28.13
C TYR A 100 17.28 -24.92 -29.22
N PHE A 101 18.04 -23.83 -29.18
CA PHE A 101 17.88 -22.67 -30.08
C PHE A 101 19.14 -22.42 -30.91
N GLU A 102 18.99 -21.67 -32.00
CA GLU A 102 20.14 -21.12 -32.71
C GLU A 102 20.76 -19.95 -31.92
N ALA A 103 22.08 -19.81 -31.95
CA ALA A 103 22.79 -18.72 -31.28
C ALA A 103 22.39 -17.31 -31.79
N SER A 104 21.85 -17.23 -33.01
CA SER A 104 21.33 -16.00 -33.63
C SER A 104 19.98 -15.55 -33.06
N ASP A 105 19.24 -16.42 -32.38
CA ASP A 105 17.90 -16.11 -31.87
C ASP A 105 17.98 -15.13 -30.69
N ALA A 106 17.30 -13.98 -30.82
CA ALA A 106 17.19 -13.03 -29.73
C ALA A 106 16.27 -13.55 -28.60
N LEU A 107 16.52 -13.13 -27.36
CA LEU A 107 15.75 -13.55 -26.17
C LEU A 107 14.21 -13.49 -26.32
N PRO A 108 13.60 -12.41 -26.87
CA PRO A 108 12.14 -12.37 -27.03
C PRO A 108 11.61 -13.43 -28.00
N VAL A 109 12.41 -13.78 -29.02
CA VAL A 109 12.08 -14.81 -29.99
C VAL A 109 12.20 -16.19 -29.35
N ARG A 110 13.26 -16.44 -28.58
CA ARG A 110 13.40 -17.68 -27.79
C ARG A 110 12.21 -17.86 -26.85
N ASN A 111 11.83 -16.82 -26.11
CA ASN A 111 10.66 -16.86 -25.23
C ASN A 111 9.34 -17.16 -25.98
N PHE A 112 9.11 -16.53 -27.13
CA PHE A 112 7.93 -16.83 -27.97
C PHE A 112 7.93 -18.30 -28.42
N LYS A 113 9.09 -18.83 -28.83
CA LYS A 113 9.25 -20.25 -29.20
C LYS A 113 9.05 -21.19 -28.01
N LYS A 114 9.51 -20.82 -26.80
CA LYS A 114 9.22 -21.53 -25.54
C LYS A 114 7.70 -21.61 -25.30
N GLY A 115 6.97 -20.52 -25.54
CA GLY A 115 5.51 -20.47 -25.49
C GLY A 115 4.81 -21.48 -26.42
N ILE A 116 5.27 -21.57 -27.67
CA ILE A 116 4.76 -22.57 -28.63
C ILE A 116 5.12 -23.99 -28.18
N CYS A 117 6.37 -24.20 -27.77
CA CYS A 117 6.88 -25.49 -27.32
C CYS A 117 6.07 -26.07 -26.15
N ALA A 118 5.69 -25.20 -25.20
CA ALA A 118 4.93 -25.58 -24.02
C ALA A 118 3.54 -26.16 -24.32
N LEU A 119 2.97 -25.90 -25.50
CA LEU A 119 1.71 -26.53 -25.93
C LEU A 119 1.88 -28.04 -26.11
N PHE A 120 3.08 -28.52 -26.46
CA PHE A 120 3.37 -29.94 -26.64
C PHE A 120 3.65 -30.69 -25.33
N GLN A 121 3.58 -29.99 -24.19
CA GLN A 121 3.68 -30.58 -22.85
C GLN A 121 2.28 -30.90 -22.29
N TYR A 122 1.87 -32.16 -22.39
CA TYR A 122 0.56 -32.65 -21.95
C TYR A 122 0.62 -34.10 -21.45
N GLN A 123 -0.33 -34.49 -20.59
CA GLN A 123 -0.47 -35.83 -20.03
C GLN A 123 -1.85 -36.40 -20.37
N LEU A 124 -1.91 -37.71 -20.69
CA LEU A 124 -3.15 -38.40 -21.05
C LEU A 124 -3.76 -39.19 -19.88
N LEU A 125 -3.04 -39.26 -18.76
CA LEU A 125 -3.52 -39.87 -17.52
C LEU A 125 -4.05 -38.77 -16.60
N ASP A 126 -5.21 -39.03 -16.01
CA ASP A 126 -5.79 -38.14 -15.02
C ASP A 126 -4.97 -38.17 -13.73
N GLY A 127 -4.71 -36.99 -13.18
CA GLY A 127 -3.84 -36.87 -12.02
C GLY A 127 -3.33 -35.46 -11.81
N THR A 128 -2.51 -35.32 -10.76
CA THR A 128 -1.80 -34.09 -10.44
C THR A 128 -0.31 -34.30 -10.69
N TYR A 129 0.33 -33.35 -11.37
CA TYR A 129 1.73 -33.39 -11.76
C TYR A 129 2.40 -32.05 -11.46
N SER A 130 3.69 -32.07 -11.10
CA SER A 130 4.52 -30.86 -11.11
C SER A 130 5.14 -30.70 -12.50
N GLU A 131 4.96 -29.55 -13.12
CA GLU A 131 5.45 -29.26 -14.45
C GLU A 131 6.14 -27.90 -14.52
N VAL A 132 7.24 -27.85 -15.26
CA VAL A 132 7.97 -26.61 -15.57
C VAL A 132 7.62 -26.18 -16.98
N ASP A 133 7.23 -24.92 -17.15
CA ASP A 133 6.91 -24.32 -18.45
C ASP A 133 7.18 -22.80 -18.45
N PRO A 134 6.86 -22.04 -19.51
CA PRO A 134 7.15 -20.60 -19.59
C PRO A 134 6.51 -19.80 -18.43
N SER A 135 5.50 -20.35 -17.79
CA SER A 135 4.71 -19.74 -16.74
C SER A 135 5.20 -20.06 -15.31
N GLY A 136 6.29 -20.83 -15.19
CA GLY A 136 6.98 -21.20 -13.94
C GLY A 136 6.97 -22.70 -13.66
N GLU A 137 7.29 -23.07 -12.43
CA GLU A 137 7.04 -24.42 -11.89
C GLU A 137 5.65 -24.43 -11.28
N CYS A 138 4.74 -25.22 -11.86
CA CYS A 138 3.32 -25.22 -11.51
C CYS A 138 2.82 -26.59 -11.08
N GLU A 139 1.87 -26.59 -10.15
CA GLU A 139 1.01 -27.74 -9.92
C GLU A 139 -0.05 -27.81 -11.04
N THR A 140 -0.09 -28.92 -11.76
CA THR A 140 -0.97 -29.13 -12.90
C THR A 140 -1.90 -30.30 -12.66
N LYS A 141 -3.16 -30.14 -13.01
CA LYS A 141 -4.19 -31.18 -12.85
C LYS A 141 -4.79 -31.51 -14.22
N TYR A 142 -4.79 -32.79 -14.56
CA TYR A 142 -5.37 -33.32 -15.79
C TYR A 142 -6.67 -34.07 -15.50
N ILE A 143 -7.69 -33.81 -16.32
CA ILE A 143 -9.01 -34.42 -16.24
C ILE A 143 -9.46 -34.80 -17.64
N SER A 144 -9.81 -36.07 -17.84
CA SER A 144 -10.38 -36.60 -19.06
C SER A 144 -11.89 -36.34 -19.07
N HIS A 145 -12.38 -35.74 -20.17
CA HIS A 145 -13.82 -35.55 -20.40
C HIS A 145 -14.39 -36.64 -21.31
N SER A 146 -13.55 -37.25 -22.14
CA SER A 146 -13.85 -38.41 -22.97
C SER A 146 -12.55 -39.15 -23.26
N SER A 147 -12.62 -40.24 -24.05
CA SER A 147 -11.42 -40.96 -24.52
C SER A 147 -10.48 -40.13 -25.40
N THR A 148 -10.88 -38.94 -25.83
CA THR A 148 -10.14 -38.09 -26.77
C THR A 148 -10.01 -36.64 -26.33
N ARG A 149 -10.71 -36.21 -25.27
CA ARG A 149 -10.75 -34.81 -24.82
C ARG A 149 -10.28 -34.69 -23.38
N TYR A 150 -9.35 -33.78 -23.17
CA TYR A 150 -8.67 -33.60 -21.90
C TYR A 150 -8.61 -32.13 -21.52
N HIS A 151 -8.64 -31.87 -20.22
CA HIS A 151 -8.52 -30.56 -19.62
C HIS A 151 -7.34 -30.53 -18.66
N LYS A 152 -6.47 -29.53 -18.82
CA LYS A 152 -5.35 -29.23 -17.95
C LYS A 152 -5.61 -27.91 -17.25
N SER A 153 -5.60 -27.89 -15.92
CA SER A 153 -5.64 -26.66 -15.13
C SER A 153 -4.32 -26.49 -14.37
N LYS A 154 -3.80 -25.26 -14.27
CA LYS A 154 -2.57 -24.96 -13.53
C LYS A 154 -2.86 -24.07 -12.33
N GLY A 155 -2.25 -24.39 -11.19
CA GLY A 155 -2.31 -23.63 -9.95
C GLY A 155 -0.94 -23.60 -9.25
N ASN A 156 -0.84 -22.85 -8.15
CA ASN A 156 0.34 -22.84 -7.27
C ASN A 156 1.69 -22.66 -7.99
N CYS A 157 1.71 -21.80 -9.02
CA CYS A 157 2.90 -21.60 -9.83
C CYS A 157 3.96 -20.77 -9.09
N HIS A 158 5.16 -21.34 -8.95
CA HIS A 158 6.34 -20.68 -8.42
C HIS A 158 7.16 -20.08 -9.56
N TYR A 159 7.56 -18.83 -9.39
CA TYR A 159 8.46 -18.11 -10.29
C TYR A 159 9.38 -17.20 -9.45
N ASP A 160 10.50 -16.77 -10.02
CA ASP A 160 11.40 -15.78 -9.40
C ASP A 160 10.72 -14.39 -9.41
N ALA A 161 9.74 -14.26 -8.54
CA ALA A 161 8.92 -13.08 -8.38
C ALA A 161 9.72 -12.06 -7.59
N LYS A 162 10.39 -11.13 -8.27
CA LYS A 162 10.77 -9.85 -7.64
C LYS A 162 9.50 -9.08 -7.31
N ARG A 163 8.77 -9.55 -6.31
CA ARG A 163 7.52 -8.99 -5.84
C ARG A 163 7.85 -7.99 -4.75
N MET A 164 7.32 -6.81 -4.93
CA MET A 164 7.36 -5.80 -3.91
C MET A 164 5.96 -5.32 -3.62
N GLN A 165 5.60 -5.34 -2.35
CA GLN A 165 4.28 -4.94 -1.92
C GLN A 165 4.33 -4.21 -0.57
N ARG A 166 3.28 -3.44 -0.33
CA ARG A 166 2.99 -2.87 0.98
C ARG A 166 2.76 -3.96 2.03
N SER A 167 3.22 -3.72 3.26
CA SER A 167 2.88 -4.60 4.38
C SER A 167 1.42 -4.44 4.80
N GLU A 168 0.80 -3.28 4.58
CA GLU A 168 -0.61 -3.04 4.90
C GLU A 168 -1.54 -3.67 3.87
N TYR A 169 -2.42 -4.57 4.32
CA TYR A 169 -3.34 -5.32 3.46
C TYR A 169 -4.16 -4.42 2.54
N GLY A 170 -4.74 -3.32 3.07
CA GLY A 170 -5.55 -2.40 2.28
C GLY A 170 -4.80 -1.75 1.12
N LEU A 171 -3.47 -1.61 1.21
CA LEU A 171 -2.63 -1.03 0.18
C LEU A 171 -1.86 -2.07 -0.66
N ARG A 172 -2.13 -3.36 -0.49
CA ARG A 172 -1.56 -4.41 -1.34
C ARG A 172 -2.27 -4.50 -2.69
N SER A 173 -1.57 -5.08 -3.65
CA SER A 173 -2.15 -5.57 -4.89
C SER A 173 -2.74 -6.97 -4.70
N ASN A 174 -3.77 -7.27 -5.50
CA ASN A 174 -4.41 -8.57 -5.61
C ASN A 174 -4.25 -9.08 -7.04
N LEU A 175 -3.45 -10.12 -7.21
CA LEU A 175 -3.24 -10.79 -8.47
C LEU A 175 -4.16 -12.02 -8.53
N LYS A 176 -5.12 -12.00 -9.46
CA LYS A 176 -6.00 -13.14 -9.75
C LYS A 176 -5.60 -13.75 -11.09
N THR A 177 -5.26 -15.02 -11.07
CA THR A 177 -4.78 -15.78 -12.24
C THR A 177 -5.70 -16.96 -12.51
N SER A 178 -5.84 -17.32 -13.78
CA SER A 178 -6.54 -18.52 -14.22
C SER A 178 -5.84 -19.06 -15.45
N ARG A 179 -5.39 -20.32 -15.37
CA ARG A 179 -4.63 -20.99 -16.43
C ARG A 179 -5.27 -22.33 -16.74
N SER A 180 -5.69 -22.49 -17.99
CA SER A 180 -6.34 -23.72 -18.45
C SER A 180 -5.98 -24.04 -19.89
N THR A 181 -5.82 -25.32 -20.19
CA THR A 181 -5.55 -25.82 -21.53
C THR A 181 -6.49 -26.98 -21.83
N ASP A 182 -7.32 -26.83 -22.86
CA ASP A 182 -8.12 -27.90 -23.42
C ASP A 182 -7.40 -28.50 -24.62
N PHE A 183 -7.30 -29.82 -24.70
CA PHE A 183 -6.71 -30.47 -25.86
C PHE A 183 -7.47 -31.73 -26.27
N THR A 184 -7.32 -32.09 -27.54
CA THR A 184 -7.96 -33.24 -28.16
C THR A 184 -6.92 -34.06 -28.90
N VAL A 185 -6.98 -35.38 -28.71
CA VAL A 185 -6.13 -36.36 -29.38
C VAL A 185 -6.98 -37.31 -30.23
N SER A 186 -6.39 -37.94 -31.24
CA SER A 186 -7.02 -39.02 -32.00
C SER A 186 -7.17 -40.28 -31.14
N THR A 187 -7.91 -41.28 -31.65
CA THR A 187 -7.99 -42.61 -31.03
C THR A 187 -6.64 -43.28 -30.88
N ASP A 188 -5.69 -42.90 -31.73
CA ASP A 188 -4.36 -43.48 -31.82
C ASP A 188 -3.32 -42.66 -31.01
N GLY A 189 -3.78 -41.60 -30.34
CA GLY A 189 -2.97 -40.75 -29.45
C GLY A 189 -2.33 -39.51 -30.09
N ALA A 190 -2.54 -39.29 -31.39
CA ALA A 190 -1.97 -38.13 -32.10
C ALA A 190 -2.71 -36.83 -31.76
N LEU A 191 -1.96 -35.76 -31.48
CA LEU A 191 -2.51 -34.47 -31.08
C LEU A 191 -3.30 -33.81 -32.23
N GLN A 192 -4.56 -33.44 -32.01
CA GLN A 192 -5.43 -32.84 -33.05
C GLN A 192 -5.66 -31.34 -32.83
N LYS A 193 -5.89 -30.96 -31.57
CA LYS A 193 -6.27 -29.59 -31.22
C LYS A 193 -5.80 -29.24 -29.82
N ILE A 194 -5.32 -28.02 -29.63
CA ILE A 194 -5.00 -27.43 -28.34
C ILE A 194 -5.60 -26.03 -28.27
N LYS A 195 -6.17 -25.67 -27.13
CA LYS A 195 -6.54 -24.30 -26.77
C LYS A 195 -6.06 -24.02 -25.35
N SER A 196 -5.03 -23.19 -25.22
CA SER A 196 -4.51 -22.72 -23.93
C SER A 196 -4.98 -21.29 -23.66
N GLN A 197 -5.36 -21.01 -22.42
CA GLN A 197 -5.80 -19.70 -21.96
C GLN A 197 -5.07 -19.34 -20.67
N ASP A 198 -4.47 -18.15 -20.65
CA ASP A 198 -3.86 -17.55 -19.46
C ASP A 198 -4.52 -16.19 -19.22
N TYR A 199 -5.11 -16.04 -18.05
CA TYR A 199 -5.91 -14.90 -17.67
C TYR A 199 -5.41 -14.28 -16.38
N VAL A 200 -5.14 -12.98 -16.40
CA VAL A 200 -4.53 -12.25 -15.29
C VAL A 200 -5.33 -10.97 -15.02
N LYS A 201 -5.76 -10.78 -13.77
CA LYS A 201 -6.26 -9.51 -13.26
C LYS A 201 -5.33 -9.01 -12.17
N TYR A 202 -4.85 -7.77 -12.33
CA TYR A 202 -4.05 -7.10 -11.32
C TYR A 202 -4.86 -5.96 -10.73
N LEU A 203 -5.28 -6.10 -9.48
CA LEU A 203 -6.23 -5.20 -8.82
C LEU A 203 -5.64 -4.62 -7.54
N LEU A 204 -6.24 -3.54 -7.01
CA LEU A 204 -5.91 -3.01 -5.68
C LEU A 204 -6.91 -3.51 -4.63
N ASN A 205 -6.43 -3.84 -3.44
CA ASN A 205 -7.31 -4.23 -2.33
C ASN A 205 -8.23 -3.08 -1.89
N ALA A 206 -7.69 -1.85 -1.78
CA ALA A 206 -8.46 -0.64 -1.50
C ALA A 206 -9.63 -0.41 -2.47
N GLN A 207 -9.53 -0.93 -3.70
CA GLN A 207 -10.56 -0.81 -4.72
C GLN A 207 -10.50 -2.01 -5.67
N ASP A 208 -11.30 -3.03 -5.37
CA ASP A 208 -11.40 -4.32 -6.07
C ASP A 208 -11.73 -4.25 -7.57
N ARG A 209 -12.10 -3.05 -8.06
CA ARG A 209 -12.46 -2.74 -9.44
C ARG A 209 -11.44 -1.86 -10.15
N PHE A 210 -10.32 -1.56 -9.49
CA PHE A 210 -9.26 -0.71 -10.00
C PHE A 210 -8.06 -1.56 -10.43
N GLY A 211 -7.86 -1.67 -11.74
CA GLY A 211 -6.65 -2.26 -12.29
C GLY A 211 -6.80 -2.86 -13.70
N PRO A 212 -5.68 -3.20 -14.34
CA PRO A 212 -5.65 -3.81 -15.66
C PRO A 212 -5.98 -5.31 -15.63
N TYR A 213 -6.39 -5.83 -16.78
CA TYR A 213 -6.38 -7.27 -17.04
C TYR A 213 -5.57 -7.58 -18.31
N TYR A 214 -5.10 -8.81 -18.36
CA TYR A 214 -4.43 -9.43 -19.49
C TYR A 214 -5.03 -10.82 -19.73
N GLU A 215 -5.16 -11.18 -20.99
CA GLU A 215 -5.61 -12.49 -21.42
C GLU A 215 -4.82 -12.89 -22.66
N SER A 216 -4.31 -14.11 -22.69
CA SER A 216 -3.72 -14.72 -23.87
C SER A 216 -4.40 -16.04 -24.15
N ILE A 217 -4.88 -16.21 -25.38
CA ILE A 217 -5.51 -17.43 -25.88
C ILE A 217 -4.67 -17.95 -27.02
N MET A 218 -3.94 -19.05 -26.78
CA MET A 218 -3.20 -19.77 -27.80
C MET A 218 -4.04 -20.92 -28.32
N GLN A 219 -4.19 -21.05 -29.62
CA GLN A 219 -4.90 -22.16 -30.25
C GLN A 219 -4.03 -22.78 -31.34
N MET A 220 -4.04 -24.11 -31.39
CA MET A 220 -3.34 -24.91 -32.39
C MET A 220 -4.27 -26.01 -32.92
N ASN A 221 -4.38 -26.16 -34.24
CA ASN A 221 -5.15 -27.25 -34.87
C ASN A 221 -4.33 -27.91 -35.98
N VAL A 222 -4.37 -29.24 -36.10
CA VAL A 222 -3.70 -29.96 -37.19
C VAL A 222 -4.27 -29.53 -38.56
N GLN A 223 -3.39 -29.37 -39.53
CA GLN A 223 -3.71 -29.18 -40.95
C GLN A 223 -3.16 -30.32 -41.80
N GLY A 224 -4.01 -30.87 -42.67
CA GLY A 224 -3.60 -31.90 -43.62
C GLY A 224 -3.26 -33.24 -42.97
N SER A 225 -2.50 -34.07 -43.70
CA SER A 225 -2.03 -35.38 -43.25
C SER A 225 -0.52 -35.36 -42.95
N THR A 226 -0.09 -36.22 -42.03
CA THR A 226 1.30 -36.45 -41.67
C THR A 226 2.19 -36.69 -42.89
N GLN A 227 3.32 -35.96 -42.98
CA GLN A 227 4.31 -36.08 -44.06
C GLN A 227 5.58 -36.78 -43.56
N LYS A 228 6.46 -37.21 -44.48
CA LYS A 228 7.76 -37.81 -44.13
C LYS A 228 8.81 -36.72 -43.97
N THR A 229 9.62 -36.80 -42.91
CA THR A 229 10.72 -35.88 -42.63
C THR A 229 12.03 -36.64 -42.45
N SER A 230 13.16 -35.96 -42.67
CA SER A 230 14.50 -36.56 -42.55
C SER A 230 14.88 -36.77 -41.08
N THR A 231 15.34 -37.98 -40.74
CA THR A 231 15.90 -38.28 -39.42
C THR A 231 17.37 -37.87 -39.29
N GLN A 232 17.81 -37.55 -38.07
CA GLN A 232 19.20 -37.26 -37.75
C GLN A 232 19.93 -38.52 -37.26
N GLU A 233 21.15 -38.74 -37.73
CA GLU A 233 22.01 -39.82 -37.25
C GLU A 233 22.85 -39.36 -36.05
N GLY A 234 22.66 -40.01 -34.90
CA GLY A 234 23.40 -39.77 -33.66
C GLY A 234 23.02 -40.79 -32.58
N SER A 235 23.97 -41.14 -31.71
CA SER A 235 23.75 -42.08 -30.60
C SER A 235 23.04 -41.45 -29.39
N ASP A 236 23.17 -40.14 -29.22
CA ASP A 236 22.60 -39.36 -28.12
C ASP A 236 22.18 -37.95 -28.58
N ILE A 237 21.29 -37.32 -27.81
CA ILE A 237 20.80 -35.95 -28.08
C ILE A 237 21.95 -34.94 -28.05
N ASP A 238 22.87 -35.07 -27.09
CA ASP A 238 24.00 -34.15 -26.94
C ASP A 238 24.93 -34.16 -28.17
N GLY A 239 25.14 -35.33 -28.80
CA GLY A 239 25.89 -35.43 -30.04
C GLY A 239 25.19 -34.73 -31.22
N ILE A 240 23.86 -34.82 -31.29
CA ILE A 240 23.06 -34.16 -32.33
C ILE A 240 23.04 -32.64 -32.12
N VAL A 241 22.83 -32.18 -30.89
CA VAL A 241 22.84 -30.76 -30.50
C VAL A 241 24.19 -30.12 -30.83
N LYS A 242 25.31 -30.79 -30.52
CA LYS A 242 26.66 -30.33 -30.89
C LYS A 242 26.87 -30.25 -32.40
N LYS A 243 26.43 -31.27 -33.15
CA LYS A 243 26.52 -31.29 -34.63
C LYS A 243 25.74 -30.15 -35.27
N LEU A 244 24.60 -29.77 -34.69
CA LEU A 244 23.75 -28.68 -35.15
C LEU A 244 24.16 -27.31 -34.58
N SER A 245 25.15 -27.26 -33.68
CA SER A 245 25.63 -26.02 -33.04
C SER A 245 24.52 -25.23 -32.32
N LEU A 246 23.63 -25.95 -31.64
CA LEU A 246 22.49 -25.37 -30.91
C LEU A 246 22.84 -25.07 -29.44
N GLU A 247 22.22 -24.03 -28.89
CA GLU A 247 22.32 -23.65 -27.49
C GLU A 247 21.22 -24.30 -26.67
N LYS A 248 21.61 -24.98 -25.59
CA LYS A 248 20.71 -25.65 -24.65
C LYS A 248 20.13 -24.65 -23.64
N GLU A 249 18.82 -24.68 -23.50
CA GLU A 249 18.06 -23.85 -22.56
C GLU A 249 16.92 -24.63 -21.87
N THR A 250 16.33 -24.00 -20.85
CA THR A 250 15.12 -24.49 -20.18
C THR A 250 13.85 -23.92 -20.81
N LEU A 251 12.69 -24.51 -20.49
CA LEU A 251 11.39 -24.00 -20.93
C LEU A 251 10.93 -22.73 -20.18
N LEU A 252 11.66 -22.31 -19.15
CA LEU A 252 11.34 -21.10 -18.37
C LEU A 252 11.52 -19.83 -19.20
N THR A 253 10.60 -18.89 -19.02
CA THR A 253 10.69 -17.56 -19.61
C THR A 253 11.80 -16.75 -18.94
N GLU A 254 12.63 -16.10 -19.74
CA GLU A 254 13.65 -15.18 -19.26
C GLU A 254 13.18 -13.72 -19.35
N GLU A 255 13.57 -12.88 -18.38
CA GLU A 255 13.15 -11.48 -18.38
C GLU A 255 13.78 -10.72 -19.56
N TYR A 256 12.96 -10.44 -20.56
CA TYR A 256 13.31 -9.47 -21.58
C TYR A 256 12.83 -8.08 -21.19
N LYS A 257 13.75 -7.12 -21.29
CA LYS A 257 13.43 -5.70 -21.22
C LYS A 257 13.95 -5.07 -22.50
N SER A 258 13.07 -4.40 -23.23
CA SER A 258 13.52 -3.61 -24.37
C SER A 258 14.58 -2.60 -23.89
N SER A 259 15.72 -2.55 -24.60
CA SER A 259 16.61 -1.41 -24.47
C SER A 259 15.80 -0.19 -24.92
N CYS A 260 15.84 0.90 -24.13
CA CYS A 260 15.26 2.17 -24.52
C CYS A 260 15.82 2.57 -25.89
N LYS A 261 15.10 2.26 -26.96
CA LYS A 261 15.41 2.71 -28.31
C LYS A 261 14.68 4.03 -28.48
N ASP A 262 15.46 5.04 -28.83
CA ASP A 262 15.12 6.45 -29.02
C ASP A 262 15.09 7.32 -27.76
N ASN A 263 15.39 8.60 -27.96
CA ASN A 263 15.52 9.71 -27.00
C ASN A 263 14.29 9.98 -26.10
N ASN A 264 13.36 9.03 -25.99
CA ASN A 264 12.05 9.14 -25.35
C ASN A 264 11.92 8.33 -24.04
N CYS A 265 12.99 7.72 -23.55
CA CYS A 265 13.01 7.33 -22.14
C CYS A 265 13.28 8.59 -21.33
N ASP A 266 12.20 9.26 -20.93
CA ASP A 266 12.24 10.53 -20.23
C ASP A 266 13.22 10.46 -19.06
N ASN A 267 14.38 11.12 -19.21
CA ASN A 267 15.30 11.30 -18.11
C ASN A 267 14.61 12.16 -17.03
N ILE A 268 15.02 12.02 -15.77
CA ILE A 268 14.34 12.71 -14.65
C ILE A 268 14.25 14.23 -14.86
N ILE A 269 15.22 14.83 -15.56
CA ILE A 269 15.27 16.27 -15.88
C ILE A 269 14.15 16.65 -16.85
N SER A 270 13.89 15.85 -17.88
CA SER A 270 12.83 16.07 -18.87
C SER A 270 11.45 15.93 -18.22
N VAL A 271 11.25 14.90 -17.41
CA VAL A 271 10.02 14.71 -16.62
C VAL A 271 9.79 15.90 -15.69
N PHE A 272 10.84 16.35 -14.97
CA PHE A 272 10.75 17.51 -14.10
C PHE A 272 10.36 18.78 -14.86
N LYS A 273 10.95 19.04 -16.03
CA LYS A 273 10.60 20.20 -16.85
C LYS A 273 9.14 20.18 -17.29
N GLN A 274 8.60 19.01 -17.65
CA GLN A 274 7.21 18.85 -18.05
C GLN A 274 6.23 19.06 -16.88
N LEU A 275 6.58 18.57 -15.68
CA LEU A 275 5.70 18.57 -14.50
C LEU A 275 5.93 19.75 -13.55
N LYS A 276 6.85 20.66 -13.88
CA LYS A 276 7.24 21.80 -13.04
C LYS A 276 6.05 22.59 -12.48
N HIS A 277 5.08 22.92 -13.34
CA HIS A 277 3.89 23.67 -12.91
C HIS A 277 3.07 22.91 -11.86
N SER A 278 2.94 21.58 -12.00
CA SER A 278 2.19 20.74 -11.07
C SER A 278 2.85 20.59 -9.69
N LEU A 279 4.13 20.97 -9.56
CA LEU A 279 4.91 20.89 -8.32
C LEU A 279 4.98 22.21 -7.54
N THR A 280 4.36 23.28 -8.03
CA THR A 280 4.32 24.57 -7.32
C THR A 280 3.55 24.46 -6.00
N ASN A 281 3.83 25.37 -5.06
CA ASN A 281 3.17 25.39 -3.74
C ASN A 281 1.63 25.50 -3.86
N ASP A 282 1.11 26.23 -4.85
CA ASP A 282 -0.34 26.34 -5.11
C ASP A 282 -1.03 25.01 -5.45
N ASN A 283 -0.26 23.99 -5.83
CA ASN A 283 -0.76 22.68 -6.21
C ASN A 283 -0.60 21.63 -5.09
N VAL A 284 -0.01 21.99 -3.94
CA VAL A 284 -0.02 21.12 -2.75
C VAL A 284 -1.46 20.96 -2.26
N GLY A 285 -1.82 19.75 -1.84
CA GLY A 285 -3.20 19.40 -1.50
C GLY A 285 -4.13 19.20 -2.70
N LYS A 286 -3.62 19.29 -3.95
CA LYS A 286 -4.40 19.06 -5.18
C LYS A 286 -3.95 17.81 -5.92
N GLU A 287 -4.81 17.32 -6.80
CA GLU A 287 -4.55 16.09 -7.54
C GLU A 287 -3.38 16.17 -8.53
N ALA A 288 -3.05 17.40 -8.97
CA ALA A 288 -1.96 17.68 -9.89
C ALA A 288 -0.59 17.32 -9.32
N SER A 289 -0.31 17.72 -8.07
CA SER A 289 0.96 17.43 -7.40
C SER A 289 1.10 15.95 -7.03
N ALA A 290 0.01 15.32 -6.59
CA ALA A 290 -0.03 13.87 -6.38
C ALA A 290 0.24 13.09 -7.68
N THR A 291 -0.32 13.53 -8.80
CA THR A 291 -0.06 12.90 -10.12
C THR A 291 1.39 13.12 -10.56
N ALA A 292 1.93 14.32 -10.35
CA ALA A 292 3.33 14.61 -10.67
C ALA A 292 4.29 13.71 -9.88
N MET A 293 4.01 13.49 -8.60
CA MET A 293 4.77 12.55 -7.76
C MET A 293 4.75 11.12 -8.32
N VAL A 294 3.57 10.60 -8.68
CA VAL A 294 3.43 9.25 -9.24
C VAL A 294 4.25 9.07 -10.52
N ASP A 295 4.25 10.07 -11.40
CA ASP A 295 5.00 10.01 -12.66
C ASP A 295 6.51 10.19 -12.43
N MET A 296 6.93 11.08 -11.52
CA MET A 296 8.35 11.34 -11.24
C MET A 296 9.06 10.21 -10.49
N VAL A 297 8.41 9.54 -9.54
CA VAL A 297 9.06 8.50 -8.71
C VAL A 297 9.68 7.39 -9.57
N ARG A 298 9.05 7.01 -10.68
CA ARG A 298 9.59 5.98 -11.59
C ARG A 298 10.88 6.43 -12.28
N ALA A 299 10.95 7.69 -12.70
CA ALA A 299 12.15 8.26 -13.31
C ALA A 299 13.24 8.50 -12.26
N ALA A 300 12.87 8.99 -11.07
CA ALA A 300 13.79 9.25 -9.97
C ALA A 300 14.48 7.98 -9.49
N ARG A 301 13.80 6.82 -9.49
CA ARG A 301 14.38 5.51 -9.16
C ARG A 301 15.49 5.05 -10.10
N LYS A 302 15.54 5.58 -11.32
CA LYS A 302 16.54 5.25 -12.34
C LYS A 302 17.60 6.35 -12.50
N ALA A 303 17.42 7.49 -11.83
CA ALA A 303 18.29 8.64 -11.97
C ALA A 303 19.62 8.44 -11.22
N THR A 304 20.66 9.11 -11.70
CA THR A 304 21.94 9.19 -10.97
C THR A 304 21.88 10.26 -9.90
N LYS A 305 22.84 10.23 -8.97
CA LYS A 305 22.98 11.24 -7.92
C LYS A 305 23.14 12.64 -8.52
N GLU A 306 23.95 12.77 -9.57
CA GLU A 306 24.30 14.05 -10.19
C GLU A 306 23.09 14.74 -10.82
N ASP A 307 22.24 13.97 -11.49
CA ASP A 307 21.02 14.50 -12.10
C ASP A 307 20.00 14.95 -11.04
N LEU A 308 19.90 14.22 -9.93
CA LEU A 308 19.04 14.60 -8.80
C LEU A 308 19.55 15.88 -8.12
N VAL A 309 20.86 15.98 -7.85
CA VAL A 309 21.49 17.19 -7.29
C VAL A 309 21.29 18.40 -8.21
N ARG A 310 21.39 18.20 -9.54
CA ARG A 310 21.14 19.26 -10.53
C ARG A 310 19.71 19.82 -10.43
N ILE A 311 18.71 18.98 -10.17
CA ILE A 311 17.32 19.41 -9.99
C ILE A 311 17.15 20.20 -8.69
N ILE A 312 17.77 19.76 -7.58
CA ILE A 312 17.71 20.44 -6.28
C ILE A 312 18.32 21.85 -6.38
N LYS A 313 19.48 21.98 -7.05
CA LYS A 313 20.23 23.23 -7.17
C LYS A 313 19.74 24.19 -8.26
N ALA A 314 18.79 23.78 -9.10
CA ALA A 314 18.33 24.61 -10.20
C ALA A 314 17.63 25.89 -9.70
N LYS A 315 17.91 27.06 -10.27
CA LYS A 315 17.18 28.30 -9.89
C LYS A 315 15.66 28.16 -10.08
N SER A 316 15.26 27.38 -11.10
CA SER A 316 13.87 27.10 -11.40
C SER A 316 13.14 26.26 -10.36
N SER A 317 13.85 25.64 -9.41
CA SER A 317 13.25 24.78 -8.38
C SER A 317 13.10 25.45 -7.00
N ASN A 318 13.56 26.69 -6.82
CA ASN A 318 13.53 27.37 -5.52
C ASN A 318 12.15 27.32 -4.83
N ASP A 319 11.08 27.64 -5.55
CA ASP A 319 9.72 27.67 -5.00
C ASP A 319 9.08 26.29 -4.85
N MET A 320 9.77 25.22 -5.25
CA MET A 320 9.28 23.83 -5.20
C MET A 320 10.31 22.85 -4.62
N LYS A 321 11.30 23.34 -3.87
CA LYS A 321 12.35 22.52 -3.25
C LYS A 321 11.73 21.45 -2.36
N GLY A 322 10.72 21.80 -1.57
CA GLY A 322 10.04 20.86 -0.70
C GLY A 322 9.44 19.66 -1.45
N GLN A 323 8.78 19.90 -2.58
CA GLN A 323 8.16 18.85 -3.40
C GLN A 323 9.21 17.98 -4.09
N ILE A 324 10.35 18.56 -4.47
CA ILE A 324 11.49 17.79 -5.00
C ILE A 324 12.06 16.88 -3.92
N VAL A 325 12.17 17.39 -2.69
CA VAL A 325 12.66 16.61 -1.55
C VAL A 325 11.72 15.46 -1.20
N ASP A 326 10.41 15.69 -1.26
CA ASP A 326 9.40 14.64 -1.12
C ASP A 326 9.64 13.51 -2.14
N ILE A 327 9.92 13.85 -3.40
CA ILE A 327 10.25 12.89 -4.48
C ILE A 327 11.52 12.09 -4.15
N LEU A 328 12.57 12.71 -3.61
CA LEU A 328 13.80 12.02 -3.22
C LEU A 328 13.54 10.98 -2.13
N GLY A 329 12.72 11.34 -1.14
CA GLY A 329 12.29 10.45 -0.06
C GLY A 329 11.51 9.24 -0.61
N ALA A 330 10.56 9.47 -1.52
CA ALA A 330 9.74 8.40 -2.10
C ALA A 330 10.45 7.55 -3.17
N ALA A 331 11.52 8.06 -3.79
CA ALA A 331 12.33 7.30 -4.74
C ALA A 331 13.03 6.11 -4.05
N GLN A 332 13.52 6.30 -2.82
CA GLN A 332 14.06 5.24 -1.96
C GLN A 332 15.25 4.49 -2.58
N THR A 333 16.18 5.24 -3.18
CA THR A 333 17.40 4.70 -3.77
C THR A 333 18.63 5.23 -3.05
N MET A 334 19.77 4.54 -3.20
CA MET A 334 21.04 5.07 -2.68
C MET A 334 21.41 6.41 -3.32
N ALA A 335 21.13 6.58 -4.62
CA ALA A 335 21.38 7.83 -5.33
C ALA A 335 20.54 8.99 -4.75
N SER A 336 19.25 8.77 -4.48
CA SER A 336 18.40 9.81 -3.89
C SER A 336 18.76 10.12 -2.45
N HIS A 337 19.14 9.11 -1.65
CA HIS A 337 19.61 9.31 -0.28
C HIS A 337 20.93 10.08 -0.23
N GLN A 338 21.90 9.72 -1.08
CA GLN A 338 23.19 10.43 -1.15
C GLN A 338 23.03 11.88 -1.65
N ALA A 339 22.10 12.14 -2.57
CA ALA A 339 21.80 13.50 -3.02
C ALA A 339 21.19 14.34 -1.88
N ALA A 340 20.21 13.80 -1.15
CA ALA A 340 19.65 14.47 0.03
C ALA A 340 20.70 14.68 1.12
N LYS A 341 21.59 13.72 1.34
CA LYS A 341 22.67 13.82 2.34
C LYS A 341 23.68 14.91 2.02
N SER A 342 24.11 15.02 0.76
CA SER A 342 25.10 16.03 0.37
C SER A 342 24.54 17.44 0.38
N GLU A 343 23.26 17.62 0.05
CA GLU A 343 22.67 18.94 -0.12
C GLU A 343 21.92 19.44 1.13
N LEU A 344 21.38 18.54 1.96
CA LEU A 344 20.46 18.90 3.04
C LEU A 344 20.96 18.41 4.41
N LEU A 345 21.21 17.11 4.56
CA LEU A 345 21.47 16.51 5.89
C LEU A 345 22.83 16.90 6.49
N SER A 346 23.79 17.33 5.66
CA SER A 346 25.10 17.80 6.10
C SER A 346 25.15 19.33 6.34
N SER A 347 24.06 20.05 6.06
CA SER A 347 24.00 21.52 6.19
C SER A 347 23.64 21.94 7.61
N SER A 348 24.20 23.07 8.05
CA SER A 348 23.87 23.71 9.33
C SER A 348 22.89 24.88 9.20
N ASP A 349 22.41 25.15 7.98
CA ASP A 349 21.50 26.25 7.66
C ASP A 349 20.04 25.87 7.95
N ASP A 350 19.26 26.82 8.49
CA ASP A 350 17.90 26.56 8.99
C ASP A 350 16.91 26.17 7.88
N GLU A 351 17.00 26.78 6.69
CA GLU A 351 16.16 26.39 5.54
C GLU A 351 16.45 24.96 5.09
N ASN A 352 17.74 24.61 4.99
CA ASN A 352 18.16 23.25 4.63
C ASN A 352 17.76 22.24 5.71
N MET A 353 17.73 22.64 6.98
CA MET A 353 17.29 21.79 8.09
C MET A 353 15.78 21.49 7.99
N PHE A 354 14.95 22.47 7.64
CA PHE A 354 13.53 22.23 7.36
C PHE A 354 13.32 21.26 6.20
N LEU A 355 14.06 21.45 5.10
CA LEU A 355 14.04 20.53 3.96
C LEU A 355 14.56 19.14 4.35
N ALA A 356 15.55 19.05 5.23
CA ALA A 356 16.06 17.79 5.76
C ALA A 356 15.01 17.05 6.61
N GLU A 357 14.26 17.74 7.47
CA GLU A 357 13.11 17.15 8.19
C GLU A 357 12.07 16.61 7.19
N ARG A 358 11.74 17.39 6.16
CA ARG A 358 10.77 16.99 5.13
C ARG A 358 11.23 15.75 4.34
N TYR A 359 12.53 15.66 4.02
CA TYR A 359 13.12 14.46 3.42
C TYR A 359 12.92 13.23 4.31
N LEU A 360 13.23 13.36 5.60
CA LEU A 360 13.11 12.27 6.57
C LEU A 360 11.66 11.81 6.72
N GLN A 361 10.70 12.73 6.75
CA GLN A 361 9.27 12.41 6.79
C GLN A 361 8.81 11.62 5.55
N ALA A 362 9.26 12.02 4.35
CA ALA A 362 8.96 11.30 3.11
C ALA A 362 9.61 9.91 3.07
N LEU A 363 10.85 9.79 3.56
CA LEU A 363 11.58 8.53 3.64
C LEU A 363 10.95 7.55 4.64
N ALA A 364 10.45 8.04 5.78
CA ALA A 364 9.82 7.25 6.84
C ALA A 364 8.58 6.45 6.36
N ILE A 365 7.88 6.96 5.35
CA ILE A 365 6.69 6.35 4.75
C ILE A 365 7.06 5.33 3.65
N GLY A 366 8.36 5.22 3.34
CA GLY A 366 8.90 4.33 2.31
C GLY A 366 8.51 2.85 2.46
N THR A 367 8.52 2.18 1.31
CA THR A 367 8.16 0.78 1.05
C THR A 367 9.37 -0.09 0.65
N ARG A 368 10.50 0.53 0.31
CA ARG A 368 11.75 -0.02 -0.25
C ARG A 368 12.97 0.36 0.61
N PRO A 369 12.94 0.17 1.94
CA PRO A 369 14.09 0.50 2.77
C PRO A 369 15.29 -0.36 2.37
N LYS A 370 16.47 0.25 2.30
CA LYS A 370 17.75 -0.44 2.04
C LYS A 370 18.57 -0.54 3.32
N LYS A 371 19.32 -1.63 3.48
CA LYS A 371 20.18 -1.87 4.65
C LYS A 371 21.16 -0.71 4.86
N GLU A 372 21.75 -0.22 3.78
CA GLU A 372 22.75 0.85 3.80
C GLU A 372 22.15 2.17 4.27
N ILE A 373 20.90 2.47 3.92
CA ILE A 373 20.19 3.68 4.38
C ILE A 373 19.91 3.58 5.87
N VAL A 374 19.47 2.42 6.37
CA VAL A 374 19.24 2.22 7.81
C VAL A 374 20.55 2.39 8.60
N ALA A 375 21.65 1.82 8.11
CA ALA A 375 22.95 1.95 8.73
C ALA A 375 23.44 3.41 8.75
N ASP A 376 23.25 4.15 7.65
CA ASP A 376 23.64 5.57 7.57
C ASP A 376 22.81 6.46 8.51
N LEU A 377 21.50 6.23 8.59
CA LEU A 377 20.62 6.93 9.52
C LEU A 377 20.99 6.65 10.98
N LEU A 378 21.37 5.40 11.30
CA LEU A 378 21.87 5.04 12.64
C LEU A 378 23.19 5.74 12.94
N GLU A 379 24.14 5.78 12.00
CA GLU A 379 25.41 6.49 12.19
C GLU A 379 25.20 7.98 12.46
N MET A 380 24.26 8.61 11.75
CA MET A 380 23.87 10.00 12.01
C MET A 380 23.23 10.13 13.39
N ALA A 381 22.32 9.24 13.77
CA ALA A 381 21.63 9.29 15.07
C ALA A 381 22.58 9.10 16.27
N LEU A 382 23.68 8.37 16.10
CA LEU A 382 24.73 8.19 17.11
C LEU A 382 25.54 9.48 17.35
N LYS A 383 25.64 10.35 16.35
CA LYS A 383 26.27 11.67 16.47
C LYS A 383 25.19 12.66 16.89
N GLU A 384 24.99 12.85 18.20
CA GLU A 384 23.95 13.75 18.70
C GLU A 384 24.01 15.14 18.00
N HIS A 385 22.85 15.63 17.56
CA HIS A 385 22.74 16.87 16.80
C HIS A 385 22.26 18.02 17.69
N MET A 386 22.84 19.21 17.51
CA MET A 386 22.45 20.43 18.24
C MET A 386 20.98 20.83 18.00
N ASN A 387 20.47 20.59 16.79
CA ASN A 387 19.08 20.88 16.47
C ASN A 387 18.17 19.73 16.96
N VAL A 388 17.43 20.00 18.04
CA VAL A 388 16.55 19.03 18.70
C VAL A 388 15.38 18.59 17.81
N LYS A 389 14.83 19.50 16.98
CA LYS A 389 13.69 19.21 16.10
C LYS A 389 14.09 18.25 14.97
N PHE A 390 15.25 18.50 14.37
CA PHE A 390 15.83 17.62 13.37
C PHE A 390 16.17 16.26 13.97
N TYR A 391 16.83 16.25 15.14
CA TYR A 391 17.21 15.00 15.80
C TYR A 391 16.01 14.11 16.12
N ASP A 392 14.91 14.67 16.63
CA ASP A 392 13.68 13.90 16.86
C ASP A 392 13.14 13.32 15.54
N SER A 393 13.07 14.12 14.47
CA SER A 393 12.63 13.65 13.15
C SER A 393 13.53 12.55 12.58
N LEU A 394 14.85 12.61 12.82
CA LEU A 394 15.80 11.57 12.46
C LEU A 394 15.53 10.27 13.21
N ILE A 395 15.27 10.34 14.52
CA ILE A 395 14.93 9.17 15.34
C ILE A 395 13.61 8.53 14.87
N GLN A 396 12.58 9.33 14.59
CA GLN A 396 11.30 8.82 14.08
C GLN A 396 11.45 8.15 12.71
N CYS A 397 12.23 8.76 11.81
CA CYS A 397 12.52 8.20 10.50
C CYS A 397 13.32 6.90 10.60
N LEU A 398 14.41 6.88 11.39
CA LEU A 398 15.23 5.70 11.62
C LEU A 398 14.37 4.52 12.11
N ALA A 399 13.52 4.75 13.10
CA ALA A 399 12.63 3.72 13.64
C ALA A 399 11.62 3.21 12.59
N ALA A 400 10.98 4.11 11.84
CA ALA A 400 10.00 3.76 10.82
C ALA A 400 10.63 2.96 9.65
N VAL A 401 11.76 3.43 9.12
CA VAL A 401 12.49 2.74 8.03
C VAL A 401 13.00 1.38 8.51
N THR A 402 13.47 1.27 9.75
CA THR A 402 13.93 0.01 10.35
C THR A 402 12.78 -0.99 10.50
N ARG A 403 11.61 -0.55 10.95
CA ARG A 403 10.41 -1.41 10.99
C ARG A 403 10.06 -1.96 9.63
N ARG A 404 10.05 -1.10 8.60
CA ARG A 404 9.75 -1.52 7.22
C ARG A 404 10.78 -2.52 6.71
N TYR A 405 12.05 -2.30 7.03
CA TYR A 405 13.13 -3.19 6.65
C TYR A 405 12.98 -4.57 7.29
N ALA A 406 12.60 -4.62 8.57
CA ALA A 406 12.32 -5.86 9.29
C ALA A 406 11.11 -6.64 8.74
N GLN A 407 10.21 -5.97 8.01
CA GLN A 407 9.01 -6.58 7.40
C GLN A 407 9.21 -7.04 5.95
N LEU A 408 10.37 -6.74 5.34
CA LEU A 408 10.70 -7.24 4.01
C LEU A 408 10.98 -8.75 4.05
N GLU A 409 10.68 -9.42 2.95
CA GLU A 409 10.97 -10.85 2.77
C GLU A 409 12.46 -11.15 3.01
N GLY A 410 12.74 -12.20 3.79
CA GLY A 410 14.09 -12.58 4.20
C GLY A 410 14.68 -11.79 5.37
N ASN A 411 13.99 -10.76 5.88
CA ASN A 411 14.40 -10.00 7.08
C ASN A 411 13.44 -10.25 8.25
N SER A 412 13.88 -9.88 9.46
CA SER A 412 13.05 -9.88 10.66
C SER A 412 13.58 -8.87 11.68
N TYR A 413 12.91 -8.77 12.83
CA TYR A 413 13.44 -8.03 13.98
C TYR A 413 14.75 -8.62 14.54
N GLU A 414 15.11 -9.85 14.14
CA GLU A 414 16.35 -10.51 14.56
C GLU A 414 17.56 -10.18 13.66
N THR A 415 17.35 -9.48 12.53
CA THR A 415 18.43 -9.06 11.63
C THR A 415 19.40 -8.12 12.36
N GLU A 416 20.71 -8.28 12.14
CA GLU A 416 21.77 -7.58 12.89
C GLU A 416 21.61 -6.05 12.94
N VAL A 417 21.33 -5.41 11.80
CA VAL A 417 21.16 -3.95 11.73
C VAL A 417 19.91 -3.51 12.51
N VAL A 418 18.84 -4.31 12.49
CA VAL A 418 17.61 -4.02 13.24
C VAL A 418 17.87 -4.11 14.74
N LYS A 419 18.60 -5.14 15.20
CA LYS A 419 19.02 -5.28 16.60
C LYS A 419 19.81 -4.08 17.10
N LYS A 420 20.75 -3.58 16.28
CA LYS A 420 21.54 -2.40 16.65
C LYS A 420 20.67 -1.16 16.87
N VAL A 421 19.64 -0.96 16.03
CA VAL A 421 18.69 0.14 16.18
C VAL A 421 17.81 -0.04 17.42
N VAL A 422 17.31 -1.26 17.68
CA VAL A 422 16.53 -1.57 18.89
C VAL A 422 17.33 -1.24 20.14
N ASN A 423 18.55 -1.78 20.24
CA ASN A 423 19.43 -1.56 21.40
C ASN A 423 19.75 -0.08 21.58
N PHE A 424 20.09 0.64 20.51
CA PHE A 424 20.35 2.07 20.55
C PHE A 424 19.17 2.86 21.16
N LEU A 425 17.93 2.55 20.75
CA LEU A 425 16.75 3.24 21.29
C LEU A 425 16.50 2.90 22.76
N GLU A 426 16.71 1.64 23.17
CA GLU A 426 16.55 1.22 24.58
C GLU A 426 17.63 1.82 25.49
N GLU A 427 18.89 1.77 25.06
CA GLU A 427 20.04 2.38 25.76
C GLU A 427 19.82 3.88 25.95
N LYS A 428 19.37 4.60 24.91
CA LYS A 428 19.09 6.04 25.02
C LYS A 428 17.94 6.36 25.98
N ILE A 429 16.94 5.50 26.10
CA ILE A 429 15.87 5.66 27.11
C ILE A 429 16.43 5.53 28.53
N ASP A 430 17.38 4.63 28.74
CA ASP A 430 18.06 4.42 30.03
C ASP A 430 19.02 5.56 30.39
N GLU A 431 19.73 6.12 29.41
CA GLU A 431 20.62 7.28 29.58
C GLU A 431 19.87 8.58 29.88
N CYS A 432 18.63 8.73 29.40
CA CYS A 432 17.85 9.94 29.59
C CYS A 432 17.46 10.15 31.07
N SER A 433 17.92 11.25 31.67
CA SER A 433 17.50 11.68 33.01
C SER A 433 16.19 12.47 33.02
N ARG A 434 15.95 13.30 32.00
CA ARG A 434 14.75 14.14 31.85
C ARG A 434 13.61 13.43 31.11
N GLU A 435 12.37 13.82 31.42
CA GLU A 435 11.17 13.30 30.74
C GLU A 435 11.17 13.60 29.25
N ASP A 436 11.38 14.85 28.85
CA ASP A 436 11.39 15.30 27.44
C ASP A 436 12.35 14.49 26.57
N CYS A 437 13.48 14.08 27.16
CA CYS A 437 14.47 13.22 26.53
C CYS A 437 13.89 11.83 26.26
N LYS A 438 13.23 11.20 27.24
CA LYS A 438 12.61 9.87 27.07
C LYS A 438 11.49 9.86 26.04
N LEU A 439 10.68 10.92 25.99
CA LEU A 439 9.50 10.98 25.11
C LEU A 439 9.84 10.76 23.63
N LYS A 440 10.96 11.29 23.12
CA LYS A 440 11.35 11.12 21.71
C LYS A 440 11.70 9.67 21.37
N PHE A 441 12.41 8.98 22.26
CA PHE A 441 12.81 7.59 22.05
C PHE A 441 11.63 6.63 22.24
N ILE A 442 10.69 6.93 23.14
CA ILE A 442 9.43 6.19 23.26
C ILE A 442 8.59 6.31 21.97
N ARG A 443 8.52 7.50 21.36
CA ARG A 443 7.93 7.66 20.01
C ARG A 443 8.70 6.87 18.95
N GLY A 444 10.03 6.80 19.06
CA GLY A 444 10.86 5.90 18.24
C GLY A 444 10.41 4.44 18.38
N LEU A 445 10.22 3.94 19.59
CA LEU A 445 9.69 2.59 19.83
C LEU A 445 8.26 2.40 19.29
N GLN A 446 7.41 3.42 19.39
CA GLN A 446 6.07 3.44 18.78
C GLN A 446 6.12 3.30 17.25
N ASN A 447 7.10 3.91 16.59
CA ASN A 447 7.29 3.78 15.14
C ASN A 447 7.92 2.43 14.77
N LEU A 448 8.84 1.92 15.59
CA LEU A 448 9.56 0.65 15.36
C LEU A 448 8.66 -0.59 15.52
N LYS A 449 7.75 -0.55 16.52
CA LYS A 449 6.80 -1.62 16.87
C LYS A 449 7.44 -3.01 17.00
N CYS A 450 8.63 -3.06 17.57
CA CYS A 450 9.34 -4.31 17.81
C CYS A 450 8.70 -5.05 19.00
N PRO A 451 8.19 -6.28 18.85
CA PRO A 451 7.56 -7.03 19.95
C PRO A 451 8.45 -7.16 21.20
N ARG A 452 9.77 -7.20 21.04
CA ARG A 452 10.74 -7.30 22.14
C ARG A 452 10.73 -6.11 23.10
N THR A 453 10.23 -4.95 22.67
CA THR A 453 10.20 -3.74 23.50
C THR A 453 8.88 -3.59 24.26
N ALA A 454 7.92 -4.50 24.08
CA ALA A 454 6.59 -4.42 24.70
C ALA A 454 6.64 -4.46 26.23
N ASP A 455 7.39 -5.40 26.83
CA ASP A 455 7.55 -5.48 28.28
C ASP A 455 8.19 -4.22 28.86
N ARG A 456 9.17 -3.68 28.14
CA ARG A 456 9.84 -2.44 28.54
C ARG A 456 8.88 -1.26 28.52
N LEU A 457 8.06 -1.14 27.47
CA LEU A 457 7.04 -0.09 27.37
C LEU A 457 5.98 -0.23 28.47
N ILE A 458 5.54 -1.44 28.81
CA ILE A 458 4.61 -1.67 29.91
C ILE A 458 5.22 -1.26 31.25
N LYS A 459 6.48 -1.61 31.50
CA LYS A 459 7.20 -1.18 32.70
C LYS A 459 7.24 0.35 32.80
N LEU A 460 7.55 1.03 31.70
CA LEU A 460 7.51 2.50 31.64
C LEU A 460 6.09 3.03 31.92
N ALA A 461 5.05 2.40 31.37
CA ALA A 461 3.66 2.76 31.61
C ALA A 461 3.26 2.64 33.08
N GLN A 462 3.71 1.58 33.77
CA GLN A 462 3.36 1.29 35.16
C GLN A 462 4.19 2.06 36.18
N GLU A 463 5.49 2.28 35.95
CA GLU A 463 6.41 2.77 36.98
C GLU A 463 6.78 4.25 36.82
N SER A 464 6.66 4.82 35.62
CA SER A 464 7.16 6.19 35.34
C SER A 464 6.13 7.29 35.69
N THR A 465 6.53 8.54 35.43
CA THR A 465 5.71 9.75 35.59
C THR A 465 4.55 9.82 34.59
N LYS A 466 3.62 10.75 34.81
CA LYS A 466 2.36 10.84 34.04
C LYS A 466 2.62 10.95 32.53
N ALA A 467 3.49 11.87 32.09
CA ALA A 467 3.78 12.09 30.67
C ALA A 467 4.43 10.87 29.99
N VAL A 468 5.43 10.27 30.66
CA VAL A 468 6.11 9.05 30.18
C VAL A 468 5.12 7.87 30.13
N SER A 469 4.24 7.74 31.13
CA SER A 469 3.21 6.70 31.18
C SER A 469 2.24 6.81 30.00
N VAL A 470 1.74 8.02 29.70
CA VAL A 470 0.86 8.26 28.54
C VAL A 470 1.58 7.96 27.23
N ALA A 471 2.84 8.39 27.08
CA ALA A 471 3.62 8.12 25.87
C ALA A 471 3.86 6.63 25.65
N ALA A 472 4.19 5.88 26.71
CA ALA A 472 4.34 4.44 26.65
C ALA A 472 3.02 3.74 26.28
N MET A 473 1.89 4.18 26.84
CA MET A 473 0.57 3.67 26.47
C MET A 473 0.17 3.99 25.02
N LYS A 474 0.53 5.17 24.51
CA LYS A 474 0.35 5.51 23.08
C LYS A 474 1.18 4.59 22.20
N ALA A 475 2.42 4.29 22.61
CA ALA A 475 3.28 3.35 21.92
C ALA A 475 2.66 1.96 21.87
N LEU A 476 2.25 1.41 23.01
CA LEU A 476 1.63 0.09 23.13
C LEU A 476 0.36 -0.02 22.28
N ARG A 477 -0.55 0.96 22.33
CA ARG A 477 -1.76 0.96 21.49
C ARG A 477 -1.48 0.80 19.99
N SER A 478 -0.30 1.21 19.53
CA SER A 478 0.05 1.14 18.11
C SER A 478 0.45 -0.25 17.62
N PHE A 479 0.72 -1.20 18.52
CA PHE A 479 1.13 -2.57 18.19
C PHE A 479 -0.07 -3.41 17.72
N SER A 480 0.22 -4.57 17.16
CA SER A 480 -0.82 -5.50 16.74
C SER A 480 -1.50 -6.15 17.95
N VAL A 481 -2.83 -6.25 17.91
CA VAL A 481 -3.64 -6.91 18.95
C VAL A 481 -3.21 -8.35 19.18
N TYR A 482 -2.66 -9.03 18.16
CA TYR A 482 -2.16 -10.40 18.27
C TYR A 482 -0.95 -10.58 19.22
N LEU A 483 -0.30 -9.48 19.63
CA LEU A 483 0.80 -9.54 20.61
C LEU A 483 0.29 -9.70 22.05
N TRP A 484 -0.97 -9.33 22.32
CA TRP A 484 -1.48 -9.27 23.68
C TRP A 484 -2.03 -10.63 24.11
N ASN A 485 -1.49 -11.13 25.21
CA ASN A 485 -1.96 -12.33 25.90
C ASN A 485 -2.65 -11.92 27.23
N ASP A 486 -3.10 -12.92 28.00
CA ASP A 486 -3.78 -12.68 29.28
C ASP A 486 -2.90 -11.97 30.32
N GLU A 487 -1.59 -12.15 30.26
CA GLU A 487 -0.64 -11.44 31.13
C GLU A 487 -0.62 -9.94 30.82
N PHE A 488 -0.53 -9.56 29.54
CA PHE A 488 -0.63 -8.16 29.13
C PHE A 488 -2.01 -7.57 29.43
N ARG A 489 -3.08 -8.34 29.22
CA ARG A 489 -4.44 -7.93 29.56
C ARG A 489 -4.55 -7.52 31.03
N ALA A 490 -4.06 -8.34 31.96
CA ALA A 490 -4.08 -8.03 33.39
C ALA A 490 -3.34 -6.71 33.71
N LYS A 491 -2.23 -6.42 33.02
CA LYS A 491 -1.49 -5.15 33.17
C LYS A 491 -2.28 -3.96 32.63
N PHE A 492 -3.03 -4.12 31.53
CA PHE A 492 -3.92 -3.06 31.03
C PHE A 492 -5.13 -2.83 31.95
N GLU A 493 -5.68 -3.87 32.54
CA GLU A 493 -6.74 -3.78 33.54
C GLU A 493 -6.26 -3.06 34.81
N ASP A 494 -5.06 -3.39 35.29
CA ASP A 494 -4.40 -2.70 36.41
C ASP A 494 -4.33 -1.19 36.17
N ILE A 495 -3.91 -0.77 34.96
CA ILE A 495 -3.84 0.65 34.58
C ILE A 495 -5.24 1.28 34.51
N PHE A 496 -6.21 0.62 33.86
CA PHE A 496 -7.56 1.16 33.66
C PHE A 496 -8.32 1.31 34.98
N PHE A 497 -8.32 0.27 35.81
CA PHE A 497 -9.00 0.22 37.10
C PHE A 497 -8.20 0.87 38.24
N GLN A 498 -6.94 1.25 38.00
CA GLN A 498 -6.04 1.86 38.99
C GLN A 498 -5.80 0.95 40.20
N VAL A 499 -5.51 -0.33 39.98
CA VAL A 499 -5.34 -1.31 41.07
C VAL A 499 -4.05 -1.05 41.85
N SER A 500 -2.92 -0.87 41.16
CA SER A 500 -1.61 -0.69 41.79
C SER A 500 -1.32 0.76 42.19
N LYS A 501 -1.70 1.73 41.36
CA LYS A 501 -1.51 3.17 41.62
C LYS A 501 -2.52 4.02 40.85
N ARG A 502 -2.55 5.33 41.15
CA ARG A 502 -3.27 6.30 40.33
C ARG A 502 -2.54 6.55 39.00
N TYR A 503 -3.29 6.51 37.91
CA TYR A 503 -2.84 6.79 36.55
C TYR A 503 -3.52 8.03 35.96
N ASP A 504 -2.85 8.68 35.01
CA ASP A 504 -3.45 9.76 34.22
C ASP A 504 -4.67 9.26 33.44
N SER A 505 -5.69 10.13 33.27
CA SER A 505 -6.90 9.79 32.51
C SER A 505 -6.60 9.31 31.09
N SER A 506 -5.59 9.88 30.43
CA SER A 506 -5.22 9.53 29.06
C SER A 506 -4.59 8.14 29.00
N ALA A 507 -3.81 7.75 30.01
CA ALA A 507 -3.25 6.40 30.11
C ALA A 507 -4.38 5.37 30.32
N ARG A 508 -5.39 5.70 31.15
CA ARG A 508 -6.58 4.85 31.37
C ARG A 508 -7.43 4.72 30.11
N THR A 509 -7.70 5.81 29.38
CA THR A 509 -8.48 5.73 28.12
C THR A 509 -7.74 4.94 27.05
N LEU A 510 -6.40 5.04 26.98
CA LEU A 510 -5.58 4.22 26.08
C LEU A 510 -5.60 2.74 26.46
N ALA A 511 -5.52 2.40 27.75
CA ALA A 511 -5.67 1.02 28.22
C ALA A 511 -7.04 0.46 27.88
N LEU A 512 -8.10 1.24 28.08
CA LEU A 512 -9.46 0.87 27.68
C LEU A 512 -9.58 0.63 26.17
N ASP A 513 -8.97 1.49 25.34
CA ASP A 513 -8.97 1.28 23.89
C ASP A 513 -8.36 -0.08 23.53
N ILE A 514 -7.23 -0.46 24.14
CA ILE A 514 -6.59 -1.77 23.92
C ILE A 514 -7.48 -2.92 24.39
N LEU A 515 -8.10 -2.81 25.57
CA LEU A 515 -9.01 -3.83 26.11
C LEU A 515 -10.24 -4.06 25.22
N LEU A 516 -10.78 -2.99 24.61
CA LEU A 516 -11.88 -3.10 23.66
C LEU A 516 -11.43 -3.68 22.31
N ASP A 517 -10.22 -3.32 21.85
CA ASP A 517 -9.65 -3.84 20.59
C ASP A 517 -9.32 -5.35 20.69
N LEU A 518 -9.09 -5.87 21.90
CA LEU A 518 -8.96 -7.30 22.21
C LEU A 518 -10.25 -8.11 22.05
N LYS A 519 -11.38 -7.46 21.72
CA LYS A 519 -12.71 -8.08 21.56
C LYS A 519 -13.14 -8.85 22.82
N PRO A 520 -13.52 -8.14 23.89
CA PRO A 520 -13.83 -8.80 25.15
C PRO A 520 -15.03 -9.73 25.02
N ASP A 521 -14.99 -10.84 25.75
CA ASP A 521 -16.14 -11.73 25.87
C ASP A 521 -17.23 -11.13 26.78
N GLN A 522 -18.29 -11.90 27.05
CA GLN A 522 -19.41 -11.40 27.84
C GLN A 522 -19.03 -11.08 29.29
N ASP A 523 -18.13 -11.86 29.90
CA ASP A 523 -17.75 -11.69 31.31
C ASP A 523 -16.75 -10.55 31.45
N GLU A 524 -15.77 -10.47 30.54
CA GLU A 524 -14.83 -9.35 30.44
C GLU A 524 -15.56 -8.02 30.17
N LEU A 525 -16.52 -8.02 29.24
CA LEU A 525 -17.33 -6.84 28.95
C LEU A 525 -18.21 -6.46 30.15
N SER A 526 -18.77 -7.44 30.86
CA SER A 526 -19.54 -7.20 32.09
C SER A 526 -18.68 -6.49 33.14
N HIS A 527 -17.44 -6.95 33.34
CA HIS A 527 -16.50 -6.32 34.27
C HIS A 527 -16.18 -4.86 33.89
N LEU A 528 -15.94 -4.58 32.60
CA LEU A 528 -15.73 -3.21 32.11
C LEU A 528 -16.96 -2.32 32.33
N VAL A 529 -18.16 -2.83 32.05
CA VAL A 529 -19.42 -2.05 32.18
C VAL A 529 -19.73 -1.74 33.66
N GLN A 530 -19.34 -2.63 34.60
CA GLN A 530 -19.47 -2.37 36.03
C GLN A 530 -18.71 -1.11 36.48
N PHE A 531 -17.65 -0.69 35.77
CA PHE A 531 -16.95 0.57 36.05
C PHE A 531 -17.89 1.79 36.05
N LEU A 532 -18.95 1.77 35.21
CA LEU A 532 -19.92 2.86 35.16
C LEU A 532 -20.65 3.08 36.50
N LYS A 533 -20.76 2.03 37.32
CA LYS A 533 -21.38 2.05 38.65
C LYS A 533 -20.42 2.39 39.78
N SER A 534 -19.12 2.36 39.51
CA SER A 534 -18.10 2.60 40.52
C SER A 534 -18.28 3.98 41.16
N LYS A 535 -17.76 4.17 42.37
CA LYS A 535 -17.74 5.49 43.02
C LYS A 535 -16.64 6.42 42.50
N ASP A 536 -15.94 6.03 41.42
CA ASP A 536 -14.90 6.84 40.79
C ASP A 536 -15.51 8.17 40.30
N LYS A 537 -14.90 9.29 40.72
CA LYS A 537 -15.31 10.66 40.36
C LYS A 537 -14.84 11.07 38.95
N ALA A 538 -14.12 10.20 38.23
CA ALA A 538 -13.72 10.42 36.84
C ALA A 538 -14.92 10.33 35.86
N TYR A 539 -15.83 11.31 35.92
CA TYR A 539 -17.03 11.36 35.07
C TYR A 539 -16.69 11.38 33.57
N GLU A 540 -15.58 11.99 33.19
CA GLU A 540 -15.11 12.04 31.81
C GLU A 540 -14.66 10.66 31.30
N LEU A 541 -14.01 9.85 32.15
CA LEU A 541 -13.62 8.50 31.78
C LEU A 541 -14.83 7.57 31.65
N LYS A 542 -15.83 7.70 32.53
CA LYS A 542 -17.11 6.97 32.42
C LYS A 542 -17.86 7.33 31.14
N GLN A 543 -17.90 8.62 30.81
CA GLN A 543 -18.49 9.08 29.56
C GLN A 543 -17.72 8.53 28.36
N TYR A 544 -16.39 8.59 28.38
CA TYR A 544 -15.55 8.05 27.31
C TYR A 544 -15.82 6.56 27.08
N LEU A 545 -15.87 5.75 28.15
CA LEU A 545 -16.23 4.33 28.09
C LEU A 545 -17.59 4.14 27.42
N LEU A 546 -18.62 4.85 27.89
CA LEU A 546 -19.97 4.71 27.35
C LEU A 546 -20.04 5.09 25.86
N GLN A 547 -19.34 6.13 25.43
CA GLN A 547 -19.29 6.54 24.03
C GLN A 547 -18.56 5.52 23.16
N LYS A 548 -17.45 4.95 23.65
CA LYS A 548 -16.72 3.87 22.98
C LYS A 548 -17.59 2.62 22.82
N LEU A 549 -18.31 2.22 23.87
CA LEU A 549 -19.23 1.08 23.82
C LEU A 549 -20.37 1.32 22.82
N ARG A 550 -20.97 2.52 22.81
CA ARG A 550 -22.00 2.89 21.82
C ARG A 550 -21.45 2.90 20.39
N MET A 551 -20.24 3.40 20.20
CA MET A 551 -19.56 3.41 18.90
C MET A 551 -19.30 1.98 18.41
N ALA A 552 -18.83 1.08 19.28
CA ALA A 552 -18.62 -0.33 18.96
C ALA A 552 -19.94 -1.06 18.65
N ALA A 553 -20.99 -0.84 19.46
CA ALA A 553 -22.32 -1.40 19.24
C ALA A 553 -22.97 -0.94 17.92
N ALA A 554 -22.71 0.30 17.49
CA ALA A 554 -23.19 0.81 16.21
C ALA A 554 -22.44 0.20 15.01
N GLN A 555 -21.22 -0.30 15.20
CA GLN A 555 -20.42 -0.94 14.16
C GLN A 555 -20.64 -2.45 14.07
N CYS A 556 -20.90 -3.11 15.21
CA CYS A 556 -21.09 -4.55 15.30
C CYS A 556 -22.41 -4.89 16.02
N SER A 557 -23.33 -5.51 15.28
CA SER A 557 -24.66 -5.88 15.78
C SER A 557 -24.60 -6.95 16.87
N GLU A 558 -23.69 -7.91 16.76
CA GLU A 558 -23.45 -8.96 17.77
C GLU A 558 -22.95 -8.36 19.09
N PHE A 559 -21.94 -7.49 19.03
CA PHE A 559 -21.45 -6.75 20.20
C PHE A 559 -22.57 -5.90 20.83
N GLY A 560 -23.37 -5.24 19.99
CA GLY A 560 -24.53 -4.45 20.46
C GLY A 560 -25.56 -5.29 21.19
N ALA A 561 -25.84 -6.51 20.73
CA ALA A 561 -26.74 -7.45 21.40
C ALA A 561 -26.17 -7.94 22.74
N MET A 562 -24.88 -8.26 22.79
CA MET A 562 -24.18 -8.65 24.01
C MET A 562 -24.23 -7.54 25.07
N LEU A 563 -23.87 -6.31 24.68
CA LEU A 563 -23.91 -5.14 25.57
C LEU A 563 -25.32 -4.88 26.11
N LYS A 564 -26.34 -4.98 25.25
CA LYS A 564 -27.74 -4.81 25.64
C LYS A 564 -28.16 -5.85 26.68
N ASN A 565 -27.81 -7.12 26.47
CA ASN A 565 -28.10 -8.21 27.40
C ASN A 565 -27.46 -8.00 28.79
N ILE A 566 -26.20 -7.56 28.83
CA ILE A 566 -25.47 -7.25 30.08
C ILE A 566 -26.19 -6.12 30.84
N ILE A 567 -26.58 -5.06 30.15
CA ILE A 567 -27.27 -3.92 30.78
C ILE A 567 -28.66 -4.35 31.28
N GLU A 568 -29.44 -5.09 30.48
CA GLU A 568 -30.80 -5.50 30.84
C GLU A 568 -30.86 -6.46 32.04
N LYS A 569 -29.87 -7.35 32.17
CA LYS A 569 -29.77 -8.31 33.29
C LYS A 569 -29.47 -7.65 34.63
N ASP A 570 -28.86 -6.48 34.62
CA ASP A 570 -28.44 -5.77 35.83
C ASP A 570 -29.27 -4.50 36.03
N GLY A 571 -30.32 -4.62 36.85
CA GLY A 571 -31.27 -3.52 37.11
C GLY A 571 -30.64 -2.26 37.73
N LEU A 572 -29.46 -2.37 38.35
CA LEU A 572 -28.70 -1.20 38.80
C LEU A 572 -27.95 -0.54 37.64
N LEU A 573 -27.46 -1.30 36.65
CA LEU A 573 -26.84 -0.72 35.43
C LEU A 573 -27.89 -0.08 34.53
N ASN A 574 -29.07 -0.71 34.40
CA ASN A 574 -30.19 -0.21 33.62
C ASN A 574 -30.92 0.95 34.32
N ASN A 575 -30.17 2.02 34.61
CA ASN A 575 -30.67 3.23 35.24
C ASN A 575 -30.16 4.45 34.47
N TYR A 576 -31.05 5.42 34.23
CA TYR A 576 -30.73 6.68 33.56
C TYR A 576 -29.59 7.44 34.28
N ASN A 577 -29.46 7.32 35.60
CA ASN A 577 -28.41 7.98 36.36
C ASN A 577 -27.00 7.45 36.03
N ILE A 578 -26.88 6.16 35.67
CA ILE A 578 -25.60 5.52 35.33
C ILE A 578 -25.32 5.61 33.82
N LEU A 579 -26.36 5.44 32.99
CA LEU A 579 -26.24 5.47 31.53
C LEU A 579 -26.30 6.88 30.91
N ALA A 580 -26.39 7.93 31.73
CA ALA A 580 -26.22 9.33 31.33
C ALA A 580 -25.17 10.04 32.23
N PRO A 581 -23.87 9.72 32.08
CA PRO A 581 -22.80 10.39 32.80
C PRO A 581 -22.80 11.90 32.50
N LYS A 582 -22.38 12.70 33.48
CA LYS A 582 -22.25 14.17 33.33
C LYS A 582 -21.12 14.61 32.39
N GLY A 583 -20.20 13.71 32.02
CA GLY A 583 -19.01 14.03 31.23
C GLY A 583 -19.29 14.49 29.81
N LEU A 584 -18.32 15.20 29.22
CA LEU A 584 -18.38 15.80 27.89
C LEU A 584 -17.57 15.05 26.83
N SER A 585 -16.78 14.05 27.23
CA SER A 585 -15.97 13.24 26.32
C SER A 585 -16.82 12.57 25.24
N THR A 586 -16.27 12.43 24.03
CA THR A 586 -17.00 11.90 22.86
C THR A 586 -16.16 10.89 22.10
N ALA A 587 -16.85 9.89 21.54
CA ALA A 587 -16.29 8.95 20.59
C ALA A 587 -17.30 8.71 19.48
N LEU A 588 -16.92 8.94 18.24
CA LEU A 588 -17.79 8.78 17.08
C LEU A 588 -17.01 8.23 15.89
N SER A 589 -17.72 7.47 15.07
CA SER A 589 -17.22 7.00 13.78
C SER A 589 -18.30 7.18 12.71
N ARG A 590 -17.91 7.67 11.54
CA ARG A 590 -18.79 7.97 10.41
C ARG A 590 -18.14 7.52 9.12
N LYS A 591 -18.95 7.04 8.17
CA LYS A 591 -18.47 6.76 6.81
C LYS A 591 -18.12 8.08 6.13
N PHE A 592 -16.88 8.21 5.69
CA PHE A 592 -16.34 9.39 5.02
C PHE A 592 -16.40 9.26 3.49
N SER A 593 -16.13 8.07 2.97
CA SER A 593 -16.15 7.77 1.54
C SER A 593 -16.64 6.35 1.28
N THR A 594 -17.31 6.16 0.15
CA THR A 594 -17.79 4.85 -0.34
C THR A 594 -17.57 4.74 -1.85
N ALA A 595 -17.86 3.57 -2.40
CA ALA A 595 -17.92 3.37 -3.86
C ALA A 595 -18.72 4.50 -4.55
N PRO A 596 -18.23 5.09 -5.66
CA PRO A 596 -17.19 4.58 -6.58
C PRO A 596 -15.73 4.88 -6.21
N SER A 597 -15.45 5.59 -5.10
CA SER A 597 -14.10 5.78 -4.57
C SER A 597 -13.67 4.56 -3.73
N PHE A 598 -12.84 4.76 -2.71
CA PHE A 598 -12.50 3.78 -1.68
C PHE A 598 -13.44 3.91 -0.47
N ASN A 599 -13.56 2.83 0.30
CA ASN A 599 -14.28 2.84 1.56
C ASN A 599 -13.38 3.44 2.64
N ALA A 600 -13.83 4.53 3.25
CA ALA A 600 -13.10 5.15 4.34
C ALA A 600 -14.07 5.64 5.43
N SER A 601 -13.58 5.62 6.65
CA SER A 601 -14.30 6.08 7.83
C SER A 601 -13.48 7.14 8.56
N LEU A 602 -14.18 8.16 9.04
CA LEU A 602 -13.66 9.17 9.92
C LEU A 602 -14.02 8.80 11.36
N THR A 603 -13.01 8.66 12.20
CA THR A 603 -13.17 8.41 13.63
C THR A 603 -12.69 9.62 14.40
N SER A 604 -13.51 10.11 15.34
CA SER A 604 -13.12 11.20 16.23
C SER A 604 -13.28 10.77 17.68
N LEU A 605 -12.23 10.97 18.46
CA LEU A 605 -12.16 10.69 19.89
C LEU A 605 -11.76 12.00 20.59
N GLN A 606 -12.60 12.48 21.51
CA GLN A 606 -12.33 13.70 22.26
C GLN A 606 -12.42 13.38 23.75
N GLU A 607 -11.28 13.48 24.42
CA GLU A 607 -11.13 13.39 25.87
C GLU A 607 -11.18 14.80 26.45
N MET A 608 -12.15 15.02 27.32
CA MET A 608 -12.39 16.30 27.99
C MET A 608 -11.88 16.25 29.42
N SER A 609 -11.44 17.39 29.96
CA SER A 609 -11.07 17.56 31.36
C SER A 609 -11.40 18.99 31.80
N GLY A 610 -12.13 19.15 32.91
CA GLY A 610 -12.50 20.46 33.43
C GLY A 610 -13.23 21.36 32.42
N GLY A 611 -14.05 20.78 31.54
CA GLY A 611 -14.78 21.51 30.50
C GLY A 611 -13.97 21.86 29.24
N VAL A 612 -12.67 21.53 29.19
CA VAL A 612 -11.78 21.83 28.06
C VAL A 612 -11.24 20.54 27.42
N LEU A 613 -10.85 20.60 26.15
CA LEU A 613 -10.23 19.47 25.45
C LEU A 613 -8.87 19.15 26.09
N LYS A 614 -8.70 17.93 26.61
CA LYS A 614 -7.39 17.42 27.07
C LYS A 614 -6.65 16.73 25.93
N ARG A 615 -7.36 15.87 25.19
CA ARG A 615 -6.81 15.13 24.04
C ARG A 615 -7.88 14.89 22.99
N GLY A 616 -7.67 15.39 21.78
CA GLY A 616 -8.52 15.14 20.63
C GLY A 616 -7.77 14.35 19.57
N ILE A 617 -8.43 13.36 18.96
CA ILE A 617 -7.90 12.61 17.83
C ILE A 617 -8.96 12.58 16.74
N VAL A 618 -8.55 12.88 15.52
CA VAL A 618 -9.33 12.68 14.30
C VAL A 618 -8.51 11.77 13.40
N ASP A 619 -9.05 10.59 13.10
CA ASP A 619 -8.38 9.57 12.32
C ASP A 619 -9.18 9.23 11.06
N LEU A 620 -8.53 9.34 9.91
CA LEU A 620 -9.06 8.90 8.63
C LEU A 620 -8.55 7.50 8.33
N THR A 621 -9.47 6.55 8.35
CA THR A 621 -9.18 5.13 8.15
C THR A 621 -9.65 4.65 6.78
N LEU A 622 -8.84 3.81 6.12
CA LEU A 622 -9.20 3.03 4.96
C LEU A 622 -9.76 1.68 5.43
N ASP A 623 -10.99 1.38 5.01
CA ASP A 623 -11.69 0.15 5.38
C ASP A 623 -11.64 -0.86 4.23
N VAL A 624 -10.99 -2.01 4.44
CA VAL A 624 -10.93 -3.09 3.44
C VAL A 624 -11.26 -4.41 4.10
N SER A 625 -12.39 -5.00 3.72
CA SER A 625 -12.93 -6.20 4.38
C SER A 625 -13.07 -5.97 5.90
N ASP A 626 -12.44 -6.80 6.73
CA ASP A 626 -12.45 -6.67 8.20
C ASP A 626 -11.24 -5.89 8.76
N GLU A 627 -10.34 -5.42 7.89
CA GLU A 627 -9.17 -4.66 8.29
C GLU A 627 -9.37 -3.15 8.11
N LYS A 628 -8.82 -2.38 9.05
CA LYS A 628 -8.77 -0.92 9.02
C LYS A 628 -7.33 -0.45 9.06
N MET A 629 -6.99 0.49 8.19
CA MET A 629 -5.67 1.13 8.18
C MET A 629 -5.83 2.64 8.35
N SER A 630 -5.12 3.23 9.31
CA SER A 630 -5.03 4.69 9.40
C SER A 630 -4.22 5.26 8.24
N LEU A 631 -4.82 6.18 7.48
CA LEU A 631 -4.16 6.94 6.42
C LEU A 631 -3.55 8.24 6.95
N PHE A 632 -4.28 8.91 7.84
CA PHE A 632 -3.91 10.20 8.40
C PHE A 632 -4.59 10.39 9.75
N THR A 633 -3.80 10.68 10.77
CA THR A 633 -4.29 10.99 12.12
C THR A 633 -3.83 12.37 12.53
N LEU A 634 -4.78 13.20 12.92
CA LEU A 634 -4.56 14.50 13.54
C LEU A 634 -4.91 14.41 15.02
N GLY A 635 -3.91 14.59 15.87
CA GLY A 635 -4.05 14.68 17.31
C GLY A 635 -3.88 16.13 17.78
N LEU A 636 -4.71 16.57 18.72
CA LEU A 636 -4.54 17.80 19.47
C LEU A 636 -4.42 17.44 20.95
N TYR A 637 -3.52 18.10 21.65
CA TYR A 637 -3.40 17.96 23.10
C TYR A 637 -3.30 19.33 23.74
N ALA A 638 -3.86 19.44 24.95
CA ALA A 638 -3.73 20.64 25.77
C ALA A 638 -3.64 20.27 27.26
N GLY A 639 -2.78 20.98 27.99
CA GLY A 639 -2.61 20.90 29.43
C GLY A 639 -2.81 22.28 30.06
N GLY A 640 -3.28 22.33 31.31
CA GLY A 640 -3.42 23.59 32.08
C GLY A 640 -4.45 24.62 31.56
N MET A 641 -5.20 24.32 30.48
CA MET A 641 -6.15 25.25 29.85
C MET A 641 -7.47 25.46 30.62
N SER A 642 -7.81 24.57 31.56
CA SER A 642 -9.01 24.70 32.39
C SER A 642 -9.03 26.00 33.21
N SER A 643 -7.85 26.51 33.58
CA SER A 643 -7.69 27.77 34.30
C SER A 643 -8.21 29.01 33.56
N PHE A 644 -8.38 28.94 32.23
CA PHE A 644 -8.89 30.05 31.41
C PHE A 644 -10.39 29.99 31.13
N VAL A 645 -11.01 28.81 31.28
CA VAL A 645 -12.41 28.56 30.90
C VAL A 645 -13.31 28.38 32.13
N SER A 646 -12.76 27.90 33.25
CA SER A 646 -13.50 27.73 34.50
C SER A 646 -13.49 29.03 35.31
N SER A 647 -14.64 29.70 35.36
CA SER A 647 -14.86 30.84 36.26
C SER A 647 -15.71 30.52 37.50
N ASN A 648 -16.25 29.31 37.71
CA ASN A 648 -17.27 29.12 38.78
C ASN A 648 -17.42 27.74 39.48
N ASP A 649 -16.53 26.75 39.33
CA ASP A 649 -16.65 25.50 40.12
C ASP A 649 -15.48 25.33 41.12
N GLU A 650 -15.63 25.93 42.31
CA GLU A 650 -14.74 25.76 43.46
C GLU A 650 -14.74 24.32 44.03
N GLU A 651 -15.64 23.43 43.57
CA GLU A 651 -15.79 22.08 44.13
C GLU A 651 -14.88 20.99 43.51
N GLN A 652 -14.05 21.31 42.50
CA GLN A 652 -13.09 20.34 41.93
C GLN A 652 -11.62 20.51 42.37
N ILE A 653 -11.31 21.47 43.25
CA ILE A 653 -9.93 21.81 43.64
C ILE A 653 -9.44 21.01 44.87
N THR A 654 -9.75 19.70 44.97
CA THR A 654 -9.27 18.86 46.09
C THR A 654 -8.56 17.57 45.68
N ASP A 655 -8.04 17.51 44.45
CA ASP A 655 -6.94 16.59 44.16
C ASP A 655 -5.71 17.44 43.86
N ASN A 656 -4.60 17.17 44.57
CA ASN A 656 -3.27 17.78 44.40
C ASN A 656 -2.75 17.62 42.96
N ASN A 657 -3.30 18.38 42.03
CA ASN A 657 -2.69 18.63 40.74
C ASN A 657 -1.70 19.77 41.00
N GLU A 658 -0.42 19.45 41.00
CA GLU A 658 0.62 20.41 40.62
C GLU A 658 0.07 21.21 39.43
N GLU A 659 0.15 22.55 39.49
CA GLU A 659 -0.32 23.41 38.42
C GLU A 659 0.33 22.93 37.10
N GLU A 660 -0.45 22.27 36.24
CA GLU A 660 0.04 21.86 34.92
C GLU A 660 0.32 23.12 34.11
N ASP A 661 1.53 23.20 33.57
CA ASP A 661 1.90 24.30 32.66
C ASP A 661 0.93 24.36 31.48
N THR A 662 0.49 25.57 31.16
CA THR A 662 -0.43 25.82 30.05
C THR A 662 0.27 25.51 28.73
N THR A 663 -0.07 24.38 28.13
CA THR A 663 0.59 23.88 26.92
C THR A 663 -0.46 23.43 25.92
N ALA A 664 -0.19 23.63 24.63
CA ALA A 664 -0.98 23.00 23.59
C ALA A 664 -0.13 22.68 22.37
N GLY A 665 -0.52 21.62 21.68
CA GLY A 665 0.14 21.24 20.45
C GLY A 665 -0.65 20.23 19.63
N MET A 666 0.01 19.80 18.57
CA MET A 666 -0.52 18.91 17.56
C MET A 666 0.41 17.71 17.39
N GLU A 667 -0.18 16.53 17.35
CA GLU A 667 0.49 15.29 16.98
C GLU A 667 -0.02 14.87 15.61
N LEU A 668 0.88 14.43 14.75
CA LEU A 668 0.54 13.99 13.42
C LEU A 668 1.02 12.55 13.19
N SER A 669 0.15 11.72 12.62
CA SER A 669 0.56 10.46 12.03
C SER A 669 0.13 10.39 10.57
N VAL A 670 1.06 9.98 9.71
CA VAL A 670 0.81 9.74 8.29
C VAL A 670 1.05 8.27 8.02
N GLN A 671 0.01 7.57 7.57
CA GLN A 671 0.05 6.14 7.24
C GLN A 671 0.61 5.27 8.38
N GLY A 672 0.25 5.61 9.63
CA GLY A 672 0.68 4.90 10.83
C GLY A 672 2.12 5.15 11.28
N VAL A 673 2.81 6.12 10.67
CA VAL A 673 4.10 6.66 11.13
C VAL A 673 3.83 7.94 11.91
N VAL A 674 4.28 8.00 13.16
CA VAL A 674 4.14 9.16 14.04
C VAL A 674 5.27 10.14 13.75
N MET A 675 4.91 11.39 13.47
CA MET A 675 5.86 12.47 13.23
C MET A 675 6.21 13.17 14.55
N ARG A 676 7.23 14.03 14.51
CA ARG A 676 7.55 14.90 15.64
C ARG A 676 6.33 15.78 15.99
N PRO A 677 5.91 15.86 17.27
CA PRO A 677 4.86 16.77 17.69
C PRO A 677 5.20 18.24 17.39
N LEU A 678 4.19 19.02 17.06
CA LEU A 678 4.27 20.46 16.86
C LEU A 678 3.65 21.15 18.08
N GLU A 679 4.49 21.77 18.88
CA GLU A 679 4.06 22.58 20.02
C GLU A 679 3.63 23.97 19.51
N PHE A 680 2.43 24.41 19.89
CA PHE A 680 1.93 25.74 19.52
C PHE A 680 2.39 26.81 20.49
N PHE A 681 2.41 26.47 21.79
CA PHE A 681 2.92 27.32 22.85
C PHE A 681 3.22 26.47 24.09
N ASN A 682 4.17 26.94 24.89
CA ASN A 682 4.52 26.39 26.17
C ASN A 682 4.58 27.49 27.23
N GLY A 683 3.58 27.49 28.12
CA GLY A 683 3.39 28.47 29.17
C GLY A 683 2.49 29.64 28.76
N LYS A 684 1.97 30.33 29.78
CA LYS A 684 0.99 31.42 29.63
C LYS A 684 1.55 32.63 28.86
N GLY A 685 2.85 32.91 29.00
CA GLY A 685 3.49 34.07 28.35
C GLY A 685 3.49 33.97 26.83
N GLU A 686 3.87 32.80 26.29
CA GLU A 686 3.90 32.55 24.84
C GLU A 686 2.49 32.55 24.24
N LEU A 687 1.53 31.90 24.91
CA LEU A 687 0.12 31.92 24.53
C LEU A 687 -0.40 33.37 24.41
N MET A 688 -0.21 34.18 25.46
CA MET A 688 -0.67 35.56 25.43
C MET A 688 0.06 36.35 24.34
N GLY A 689 1.36 36.11 24.12
CA GLY A 689 2.11 36.68 23.00
C GLY A 689 1.46 36.43 21.63
N HIS A 690 1.00 35.20 21.37
CA HIS A 690 0.27 34.87 20.15
C HIS A 690 -1.08 35.57 20.02
N VAL A 691 -1.84 35.65 21.13
CA VAL A 691 -3.14 36.33 21.17
C VAL A 691 -2.99 37.84 20.90
N TRP A 692 -2.02 38.50 21.54
CA TRP A 692 -1.78 39.94 21.38
C TRP A 692 -1.20 40.31 20.02
N SER A 693 -0.32 39.47 19.47
CA SER A 693 0.27 39.67 18.14
C SER A 693 -0.68 39.35 16.99
N GLY A 694 -1.79 38.65 17.26
CA GLY A 694 -2.72 38.19 16.24
C GLY A 694 -2.10 37.19 15.26
N THR A 695 -0.98 36.57 15.60
CA THR A 695 -0.21 35.68 14.69
C THR A 695 -1.01 34.46 14.22
N ALA A 696 -1.99 34.01 15.01
CA ALA A 696 -2.88 32.90 14.63
C ALA A 696 -4.06 33.32 13.74
N SER A 697 -4.26 34.62 13.51
CA SER A 697 -5.42 35.15 12.77
C SER A 697 -5.32 34.97 11.26
N GLU A 698 -4.12 34.71 10.72
CA GLU A 698 -3.91 34.37 9.31
C GLU A 698 -3.82 32.84 9.12
N PRO A 699 -4.32 32.29 8.00
CA PRO A 699 -4.16 30.88 7.67
C PRO A 699 -2.69 30.48 7.60
N THR A 700 -2.27 29.62 8.52
CA THR A 700 -0.89 29.15 8.65
C THR A 700 -0.78 27.67 8.28
N PRO A 701 0.16 27.26 7.40
CA PRO A 701 0.38 25.86 7.07
C PRO A 701 0.93 25.08 8.26
N ALA A 702 0.20 24.06 8.69
CA ALA A 702 0.61 23.15 9.75
C ALA A 702 1.33 21.91 9.19
N TYR A 703 0.92 21.44 8.00
CA TYR A 703 1.57 20.32 7.32
C TYR A 703 1.34 20.38 5.80
N GLN A 704 2.43 20.40 5.03
CA GLN A 704 2.41 20.42 3.57
C GLN A 704 3.42 19.42 3.00
N ALA A 705 2.93 18.32 2.43
CA ALA A 705 3.78 17.28 1.89
C ALA A 705 3.09 16.46 0.79
N ILE A 706 3.89 15.83 -0.06
CA ILE A 706 3.44 14.81 -1.01
C ILE A 706 4.09 13.48 -0.61
N THR A 707 3.27 12.50 -0.22
CA THR A 707 3.78 11.21 0.27
C THR A 707 3.33 10.06 -0.62
N LEU A 708 4.14 9.01 -0.67
CA LEU A 708 3.82 7.80 -1.42
C LEU A 708 2.72 7.03 -0.70
N LEU A 709 1.65 6.67 -1.42
CA LEU A 709 0.49 5.94 -0.89
C LEU A 709 0.42 4.50 -1.41
N GLN A 710 0.69 4.26 -2.68
CA GLN A 710 0.71 2.92 -3.27
C GLN A 710 2.08 2.71 -3.91
N ASP A 711 2.68 1.56 -3.66
CA ASP A 711 3.93 1.15 -4.32
C ASP A 711 4.02 -0.37 -4.30
N ASN A 712 3.36 -0.98 -5.28
CA ASN A 712 3.43 -2.41 -5.53
C ASN A 712 4.04 -2.63 -6.91
N GLU A 713 4.92 -3.62 -7.03
CA GLU A 713 5.56 -4.01 -8.28
C GLU A 713 5.70 -5.52 -8.31
N GLU A 714 5.29 -6.14 -9.41
CA GLU A 714 5.30 -7.57 -9.56
C GLU A 714 5.58 -7.91 -11.02
N ARG A 715 6.36 -8.97 -11.24
CA ARG A 715 6.57 -9.54 -12.57
C ARG A 715 5.79 -10.84 -12.67
N PHE A 716 5.24 -11.11 -13.84
CA PHE A 716 4.42 -12.30 -14.06
C PHE A 716 4.71 -12.88 -15.43
N ALA A 717 5.18 -14.13 -15.48
CA ALA A 717 5.44 -14.81 -16.75
C ALA A 717 4.15 -15.47 -17.28
N SER A 718 3.80 -15.15 -18.51
CA SER A 718 2.63 -15.70 -19.21
C SER A 718 2.98 -16.98 -19.96
N HIS A 719 1.99 -17.86 -20.15
CA HIS A 719 2.15 -19.12 -20.89
C HIS A 719 2.66 -18.97 -22.34
N ASN A 720 2.60 -17.79 -22.93
CA ASN A 720 3.04 -17.50 -24.30
C ASN A 720 4.48 -16.95 -24.37
N GLY A 721 5.21 -16.97 -23.24
CA GLY A 721 6.60 -16.51 -23.15
C GLY A 721 6.75 -15.01 -22.85
N VAL A 722 5.67 -14.28 -22.61
CA VAL A 722 5.74 -12.85 -22.29
C VAL A 722 5.85 -12.62 -20.78
N THR A 723 6.81 -11.79 -20.35
CA THR A 723 6.89 -11.33 -18.96
C THR A 723 6.13 -10.02 -18.79
N LEU A 724 5.02 -10.06 -18.06
CA LEU A 724 4.23 -8.90 -17.69
C LEU A 724 4.93 -8.13 -16.56
N ALA A 725 5.07 -6.82 -16.73
CA ALA A 725 5.46 -5.89 -15.67
C ALA A 725 4.20 -5.22 -15.11
N LEU A 726 3.82 -5.61 -13.90
CA LEU A 726 2.67 -5.09 -13.17
C LEU A 726 3.16 -4.11 -12.12
N SER A 727 2.58 -2.92 -12.06
CA SER A 727 2.91 -1.95 -11.02
C SER A 727 1.70 -1.13 -10.62
N SER A 728 1.60 -0.82 -9.33
CA SER A 728 0.61 0.11 -8.80
C SER A 728 1.33 1.17 -7.98
N THR A 729 1.31 2.39 -8.46
CA THR A 729 1.95 3.55 -7.83
C THR A 729 0.88 4.59 -7.53
N GLY A 730 0.93 5.18 -6.34
CA GLY A 730 -0.03 6.19 -5.94
C GLY A 730 0.57 7.12 -4.92
N ALA A 731 0.08 8.35 -4.88
CA ALA A 731 0.55 9.39 -3.98
C ALA A 731 -0.64 10.16 -3.39
N ILE A 732 -0.38 10.75 -2.24
CA ILE A 732 -1.29 11.66 -1.55
C ILE A 732 -0.54 12.98 -1.29
N SER A 733 -1.10 14.07 -1.76
CA SER A 733 -0.67 15.42 -1.43
C SER A 733 -1.58 15.98 -0.36
N ILE A 734 -1.02 16.49 0.73
CA ILE A 734 -1.76 17.00 1.88
C ILE A 734 -1.33 18.44 2.10
N ASP A 735 -2.32 19.30 2.26
CA ASP A 735 -2.17 20.70 2.66
C ASP A 735 -3.14 20.95 3.84
N LEU A 736 -2.58 21.00 5.04
CA LEU A 736 -3.30 21.25 6.28
C LEU A 736 -2.99 22.66 6.74
N ASN A 737 -4.01 23.52 6.75
CA ASN A 737 -3.92 24.91 7.20
C ASN A 737 -4.82 25.12 8.41
N GLY A 738 -4.35 25.94 9.35
CA GLY A 738 -5.10 26.34 10.54
C GLY A 738 -5.18 27.86 10.67
N GLN A 739 -6.31 28.34 11.18
CA GLN A 739 -6.54 29.75 11.49
C GLN A 739 -7.37 29.84 12.78
N VAL A 740 -7.02 30.75 13.67
CA VAL A 740 -7.76 31.02 14.90
C VAL A 740 -7.87 32.52 15.11
N THR A 741 -9.11 33.01 15.23
CA THR A 741 -9.39 34.38 15.63
C THR A 741 -10.05 34.36 17.00
N MET A 742 -9.59 35.23 17.91
CA MET A 742 -10.12 35.32 19.27
C MET A 742 -10.33 36.80 19.61
N SER A 743 -11.50 37.13 20.15
CA SER A 743 -11.82 38.44 20.67
C SER A 743 -12.20 38.34 22.14
N LEU A 744 -11.32 38.83 23.02
CA LEU A 744 -11.62 38.93 24.45
C LEU A 744 -12.74 39.95 24.74
N TRP A 745 -12.82 41.01 23.93
CA TRP A 745 -13.84 42.05 24.06
C TRP A 745 -15.22 41.59 23.56
N GLY A 746 -15.24 40.91 22.41
CA GLY A 746 -16.45 40.30 21.85
C GLY A 746 -16.83 38.98 22.53
N ARG A 747 -15.98 38.48 23.44
CA ARG A 747 -16.11 37.20 24.14
C ARG A 747 -16.43 36.03 23.21
N ASN A 748 -15.77 36.00 22.06
CA ASN A 748 -15.93 34.94 21.07
C ASN A 748 -14.59 34.50 20.48
N ALA A 749 -14.59 33.28 19.94
CA ALA A 749 -13.47 32.76 19.18
C ALA A 749 -13.97 31.94 17.98
N HIS A 750 -13.28 32.05 16.86
CA HIS A 750 -13.51 31.24 15.68
C HIS A 750 -12.24 30.52 15.31
N SER A 751 -12.34 29.23 14.99
CA SER A 751 -11.24 28.50 14.37
C SER A 751 -11.67 27.85 13.08
N LYS A 752 -10.73 27.75 12.16
CA LYS A 752 -10.90 27.12 10.87
C LYS A 752 -9.69 26.24 10.60
N VAL A 753 -9.94 24.96 10.36
CA VAL A 753 -8.93 23.98 9.94
C VAL A 753 -9.36 23.45 8.58
N GLU A 754 -8.52 23.66 7.58
CA GLU A 754 -8.77 23.21 6.22
C GLU A 754 -7.73 22.15 5.85
N GLN A 755 -8.22 20.95 5.58
CA GLN A 755 -7.42 19.87 5.02
C GLN A 755 -7.78 19.70 3.54
N ASN A 756 -6.90 20.18 2.68
CA ASN A 756 -6.93 19.92 1.25
C ASN A 756 -6.12 18.66 0.96
N THR A 757 -6.67 17.74 0.18
CA THR A 757 -5.98 16.50 -0.16
C THR A 757 -6.12 16.18 -1.63
N GLY A 758 -5.01 15.87 -2.27
CA GLY A 758 -4.94 15.38 -3.65
C GLY A 758 -4.52 13.92 -3.66
N ILE A 759 -5.28 13.06 -4.30
CA ILE A 759 -4.99 11.63 -4.39
C ILE A 759 -4.84 11.26 -5.86
N SER A 760 -3.76 10.58 -6.19
CA SER A 760 -3.54 9.99 -7.50
C SER A 760 -3.08 8.55 -7.34
N MET A 761 -3.77 7.62 -7.99
CA MET A 761 -3.42 6.21 -8.05
C MET A 761 -3.30 5.81 -9.51
N THR A 762 -2.26 5.07 -9.86
CA THR A 762 -2.03 4.54 -11.21
C THR A 762 -1.61 3.08 -11.11
N SER A 763 -2.41 2.20 -11.68
CA SER A 763 -2.03 0.82 -11.97
C SER A 763 -1.61 0.69 -13.43
N ARG A 764 -0.52 -0.03 -13.69
CA ARG A 764 0.10 -0.19 -15.00
C ARG A 764 0.40 -1.66 -15.24
N LEU A 765 0.07 -2.12 -16.45
CA LEU A 765 0.50 -3.38 -17.02
C LEU A 765 1.26 -3.06 -18.30
N SER A 766 2.51 -3.49 -18.38
CA SER A 766 3.32 -3.30 -19.59
C SER A 766 4.13 -4.54 -19.90
N PHE A 767 4.35 -4.82 -21.17
CA PHE A 767 5.25 -5.88 -21.60
C PHE A 767 5.76 -5.60 -23.01
N ASP A 768 6.97 -6.08 -23.27
CA ASP A 768 7.64 -5.95 -24.56
C ASP A 768 7.88 -7.32 -25.16
N THR A 769 7.70 -7.41 -26.48
CA THR A 769 8.06 -8.57 -27.31
C THR A 769 8.99 -8.09 -28.43
N SER A 770 9.46 -8.98 -29.31
CA SER A 770 10.25 -8.57 -30.49
C SER A 770 9.43 -7.79 -31.54
N PHE A 771 8.11 -7.82 -31.45
CA PHE A 771 7.20 -7.38 -32.51
C PHE A 771 6.10 -6.41 -32.04
N ALA A 772 5.81 -6.37 -30.74
CA ALA A 772 4.85 -5.45 -30.14
C ALA A 772 5.31 -4.98 -28.75
N SER A 773 5.09 -3.70 -28.46
CA SER A 773 5.14 -3.15 -27.10
C SER A 773 3.73 -2.77 -26.66
N VAL A 774 3.33 -3.20 -25.46
CA VAL A 774 2.00 -2.95 -24.93
C VAL A 774 2.10 -2.23 -23.60
N ASP A 775 1.36 -1.12 -23.49
CA ASP A 775 1.27 -0.32 -22.27
C ASP A 775 -0.20 -0.06 -21.90
N VAL A 776 -0.61 -0.50 -20.73
CA VAL A 776 -1.95 -0.26 -20.19
C VAL A 776 -1.83 0.47 -18.87
N ARG A 777 -2.38 1.67 -18.82
CA ARG A 777 -2.44 2.53 -17.64
C ARG A 777 -3.89 2.75 -17.22
N PHE A 778 -4.18 2.44 -15.97
CA PHE A 778 -5.43 2.77 -15.31
C PHE A 778 -5.15 3.72 -14.16
N SER A 779 -5.70 4.93 -14.20
CA SER A 779 -5.52 5.93 -13.15
C SER A 779 -6.83 6.40 -12.53
N SER A 780 -6.77 6.71 -11.24
CA SER A 780 -7.85 7.27 -10.44
C SER A 780 -7.32 8.50 -9.73
N VAL A 781 -8.04 9.60 -9.88
CA VAL A 781 -7.61 10.91 -9.41
C VAL A 781 -8.78 11.59 -8.72
N GLN A 782 -8.54 12.10 -7.50
CA GLN A 782 -9.54 12.74 -6.67
C GLN A 782 -8.90 13.85 -5.83
N ALA A 783 -9.64 14.92 -5.57
CA ALA A 783 -9.24 15.97 -4.63
C ALA A 783 -10.27 16.09 -3.49
N PRO A 784 -10.27 15.18 -2.49
CA PRO A 784 -11.12 15.31 -1.33
C PRO A 784 -10.68 16.47 -0.42
N GLN A 785 -11.64 17.12 0.21
CA GLN A 785 -11.41 18.20 1.17
C GLN A 785 -12.18 17.93 2.45
N LEU A 786 -11.64 18.37 3.58
CA LEU A 786 -12.28 18.29 4.88
C LEU A 786 -12.04 19.59 5.65
N HIS A 787 -13.10 20.31 5.95
CA HIS A 787 -13.03 21.60 6.64
C HIS A 787 -13.74 21.47 7.99
N LEU A 788 -13.03 21.83 9.05
CA LEU A 788 -13.59 21.94 10.39
C LEU A 788 -13.63 23.42 10.75
N SER A 789 -14.83 23.96 10.95
CA SER A 789 -15.01 25.27 11.58
C SER A 789 -15.50 25.07 13.00
N SER A 790 -14.97 25.88 13.92
CA SER A 790 -15.51 25.98 15.27
C SER A 790 -15.80 27.43 15.63
N ALA A 791 -16.88 27.62 16.37
CA ALA A 791 -17.29 28.90 16.91
C ALA A 791 -17.55 28.71 18.42
N LEU A 792 -16.86 29.49 19.23
CA LEU A 792 -17.00 29.53 20.67
C LEU A 792 -17.57 30.90 21.05
N ASP A 793 -18.68 30.90 21.77
CA ASP A 793 -19.22 32.06 22.46
C ASP A 793 -19.09 31.85 23.96
N PHE A 794 -18.39 32.76 24.64
CA PHE A 794 -18.18 32.75 26.08
C PHE A 794 -18.66 34.07 26.72
N SER A 795 -19.61 34.74 26.09
CA SER A 795 -20.27 35.92 26.64
C SER A 795 -21.14 35.62 27.87
N GLY A 796 -21.73 34.41 27.90
CA GLY A 796 -22.48 33.80 29.00
C GLY A 796 -22.02 32.37 29.29
N ASP A 797 -22.96 31.41 29.40
CA ASP A 797 -22.62 29.99 29.48
C ASP A 797 -21.86 29.56 28.20
N PRO A 798 -20.63 29.03 28.29
CA PRO A 798 -19.83 28.74 27.11
C PRO A 798 -20.52 27.79 26.14
N ALA A 799 -20.76 28.26 24.91
CA ALA A 799 -21.33 27.48 23.82
C ALA A 799 -20.28 27.26 22.73
N LEU A 800 -19.98 25.99 22.44
CA LEU A 800 -19.08 25.59 21.36
C LEU A 800 -19.86 24.87 20.25
N CYS A 801 -19.88 25.44 19.06
CA CYS A 801 -20.37 24.80 17.84
C CYS A 801 -19.21 24.36 16.97
N MET A 802 -19.16 23.08 16.62
CA MET A 802 -18.25 22.55 15.61
C MET A 802 -19.03 22.08 14.38
N GLN A 803 -18.56 22.45 13.20
CA GLN A 803 -19.11 22.01 11.92
C GLN A 803 -18.01 21.34 11.10
N LEU A 804 -18.23 20.07 10.80
CA LEU A 804 -17.35 19.30 9.94
C LEU A 804 -17.97 19.16 8.56
N VAL A 805 -17.39 19.87 7.59
CA VAL A 805 -17.90 19.96 6.23
C VAL A 805 -16.94 19.25 5.27
N GLN A 806 -17.51 18.40 4.42
CA GLN A 806 -16.86 17.80 3.29
C GLN A 806 -17.38 18.49 2.02
N PRO A 807 -16.59 19.35 1.37
CA PRO A 807 -16.99 20.00 0.12
C PRO A 807 -17.27 19.02 -1.01
N LYS A 808 -17.98 19.50 -2.04
CA LYS A 808 -18.19 18.75 -3.29
C LYS A 808 -16.83 18.45 -3.94
N SER A 809 -16.66 17.22 -4.42
CA SER A 809 -15.43 16.80 -5.11
C SER A 809 -15.74 16.03 -6.38
N THR A 810 -14.72 15.78 -7.20
CA THR A 810 -14.86 14.95 -8.41
C THR A 810 -13.83 13.84 -8.40
N LEU A 811 -14.27 12.66 -8.82
CA LEU A 811 -13.42 11.49 -9.02
C LEU A 811 -13.32 11.22 -10.53
N LYS A 812 -12.10 11.15 -11.04
CA LYS A 812 -11.83 10.87 -12.47
C LYS A 812 -11.11 9.54 -12.58
N HIS A 813 -11.72 8.58 -13.25
CA HIS A 813 -11.08 7.33 -13.67
C HIS A 813 -10.68 7.43 -15.14
N ARG A 814 -9.42 7.14 -15.45
CA ARG A 814 -8.88 7.18 -16.80
C ARG A 814 -8.23 5.84 -17.14
N PHE A 815 -8.59 5.31 -18.29
CA PHE A 815 -7.96 4.16 -18.92
C PHE A 815 -7.23 4.65 -20.17
N VAL A 816 -5.97 4.25 -20.33
CA VAL A 816 -5.17 4.45 -21.52
C VAL A 816 -4.49 3.12 -21.86
N GLY A 817 -4.83 2.53 -22.99
CA GLY A 817 -4.10 1.40 -23.56
C GLY A 817 -3.39 1.85 -24.83
N THR A 818 -2.13 1.46 -24.99
CA THR A 818 -1.30 1.75 -26.16
C THR A 818 -0.63 0.47 -26.63
N ILE A 819 -0.60 0.26 -27.94
CA ILE A 819 0.07 -0.86 -28.59
C ILE A 819 0.89 -0.29 -29.74
N ASP A 820 2.20 -0.53 -29.68
CA ASP A 820 3.15 -0.14 -30.71
C ASP A 820 3.62 -1.38 -31.45
N LEU A 821 3.43 -1.43 -32.76
CA LEU A 821 3.90 -2.53 -33.61
C LEU A 821 5.34 -2.24 -34.05
N ILE A 822 6.28 -3.02 -33.52
CA ILE A 822 7.72 -2.83 -33.76
C ILE A 822 8.04 -3.06 -35.23
N GLY A 823 8.87 -2.18 -35.81
CA GLY A 823 9.20 -2.19 -37.24
C GLY A 823 8.21 -1.40 -38.11
N THR A 824 7.14 -0.86 -37.52
CA THR A 824 6.20 0.05 -38.20
C THR A 824 6.15 1.41 -37.49
N LYS A 825 5.57 2.42 -38.15
CA LYS A 825 5.22 3.70 -37.50
C LYS A 825 3.85 3.67 -36.82
N HIS A 826 3.22 2.49 -36.72
CA HIS A 826 1.85 2.36 -36.28
C HIS A 826 1.76 2.24 -34.75
N GLN A 827 0.93 3.11 -34.16
CA GLN A 827 0.60 3.11 -32.74
C GLN A 827 -0.93 3.13 -32.60
N ALA A 828 -1.49 2.04 -32.04
CA ALA A 828 -2.89 1.99 -31.67
C ALA A 828 -3.04 2.48 -30.23
N SER A 829 -3.95 3.45 -29.99
CA SER A 829 -4.23 3.92 -28.63
C SER A 829 -5.72 4.00 -28.35
N ARG A 830 -6.10 3.61 -27.14
CA ARG A 830 -7.47 3.67 -26.65
C ARG A 830 -7.51 4.41 -25.33
N LYS A 831 -8.39 5.41 -25.26
CA LYS A 831 -8.55 6.27 -24.08
C LYS A 831 -10.01 6.27 -23.64
N THR A 832 -10.26 6.13 -22.34
CA THR A 832 -11.60 6.24 -21.77
C THR A 832 -11.53 6.97 -20.45
N THR A 833 -12.38 7.97 -20.26
CA THR A 833 -12.45 8.74 -19.02
C THR A 833 -13.87 8.67 -18.48
N LYS A 834 -14.00 8.35 -17.19
CA LYS A 834 -15.27 8.41 -16.46
C LYS A 834 -15.11 9.38 -15.30
N THR A 835 -16.03 10.34 -15.20
CA THR A 835 -16.04 11.35 -14.15
C THR A 835 -17.26 11.13 -13.26
N PHE A 836 -17.04 11.03 -11.96
CA PHE A 836 -18.08 10.94 -10.95
C PHE A 836 -18.10 12.25 -10.15
N LYS A 837 -19.29 12.85 -10.00
CA LYS A 837 -19.50 14.01 -9.15
C LYS A 837 -19.89 13.52 -7.76
N LEU A 838 -19.14 13.91 -6.74
CA LEU A 838 -19.39 13.55 -5.35
C LEU A 838 -20.01 14.76 -4.64
N ASN A 839 -21.16 14.55 -4.02
CA ASN A 839 -21.84 15.62 -3.29
C ASN A 839 -21.09 15.97 -2.01
N GLY A 840 -21.18 17.24 -1.62
CA GLY A 840 -20.70 17.69 -0.33
C GLY A 840 -21.64 17.28 0.79
N LEU A 841 -21.11 17.10 1.99
CA LEU A 841 -21.81 16.59 3.17
C LEU A 841 -21.38 17.39 4.40
N THR A 842 -22.28 17.56 5.36
CA THR A 842 -21.94 18.03 6.71
C THR A 842 -22.14 16.85 7.66
N HIS A 843 -21.09 16.50 8.40
CA HIS A 843 -21.10 15.34 9.29
C HIS A 843 -21.66 15.74 10.65
N SER A 844 -22.72 15.06 11.10
CA SER A 844 -23.24 15.27 12.46
C SER A 844 -22.31 14.60 13.49
N LEU A 845 -21.78 15.42 14.40
CA LEU A 845 -20.87 14.99 15.45
C LEU A 845 -21.64 14.27 16.57
N ASN A 846 -22.27 15.03 17.46
CA ASN A 846 -23.12 14.51 18.52
C ASN A 846 -24.32 15.45 18.77
N ARG A 847 -25.31 14.96 19.52
CA ARG A 847 -26.53 15.73 19.82
C ARG A 847 -26.23 17.04 20.55
N LYS A 848 -25.34 17.02 21.55
CA LYS A 848 -24.97 18.21 22.32
C LYS A 848 -24.36 19.30 21.43
N ASN A 849 -23.47 18.93 20.51
CA ASN A 849 -22.88 19.86 19.53
C ASN A 849 -23.96 20.45 18.61
N ASN A 850 -24.93 19.66 18.15
CA ASN A 850 -26.04 20.18 17.34
C ASN A 850 -26.87 21.19 18.15
N ASP A 851 -27.14 20.90 19.43
CA ASP A 851 -27.86 21.81 20.32
C ASP A 851 -27.07 23.11 20.54
N MET A 852 -25.75 23.04 20.76
CA MET A 852 -24.88 24.23 20.86
C MET A 852 -24.84 25.03 19.56
N CYS A 853 -24.76 24.38 18.40
CA CYS A 853 -24.84 25.05 17.10
C CYS A 853 -26.18 25.74 16.85
N ASN A 854 -27.29 25.15 17.32
CA ASN A 854 -28.60 25.78 17.26
C ASN A 854 -28.71 27.02 18.18
N LEU A 855 -27.95 27.07 19.27
CA LEU A 855 -27.87 28.26 20.12
C LEU A 855 -27.09 29.38 19.42
N ILE A 856 -25.89 29.07 18.93
CA ILE A 856 -24.99 30.05 18.26
C ILE A 856 -25.57 30.55 16.93
N SER A 857 -26.37 29.75 16.22
CA SER A 857 -27.02 30.22 14.98
C SER A 857 -28.23 31.13 15.20
N LYS A 858 -28.77 31.18 16.42
CA LYS A 858 -29.93 32.01 16.78
C LYS A 858 -29.52 33.34 17.41
N SER A 859 -28.35 33.39 18.06
CA SER A 859 -27.66 34.62 18.47
C SER A 859 -27.10 35.35 17.26
#